data_AF-G0NYD0-F1
#
_entry.id   AF-G0NYD0-F1
#
_cell.length_a   1.000
_cell.length_b   1.000
_cell.length_c   1.000
_cell.angle_alpha   90.00
_cell.angle_beta   90.00
_cell.angle_gamma   90.00
#
_symmetry.space_group_name_H-M   'P 1'
#
loop_
_entity.id
_entity.type
_entity.pdbx_description
1 polymer ?
#
loop_
_entity_poly.entity_id
_entity_poly.type
_entity_poly.pdbx_seq_one_letter_code
_entity_poly.pdbx_strand_id
1 'polypeptide(L)'
;MLRTLDKRQKGGTAEVSNSTSTNMNQDPKKSGKPMTATGNPPQAVKDAPDKSLNARQQTTKNRTSRDAGKSESVKFPTTPGQEANAFMSIENSSNRKKLVVLKNEAPPDYGREVWITDPIEGFRAARIVDISKTGFSLALLGTDEPVSRRYEEVFSREEDPKKSVEDTCALLHLNEATLLNNCRLRYMNGKIYTYVANILISINPYQLIHLKKSRSTAENRWDKKNHTFMQLPISHIVRGRQSPRKLCYNTYAKTGVEMYDTFSSDYSKKSEIISANPILEAFGNAKTLRNNNSSRFGKFVQIHFANNGTVAGGFISHYLLETSRVCRQSPGERNYHIFYQLIAGSSPDLYKRLKLDKPDCFTVSVQLVPSQCSYLKNGFTGFFANFDSQSPSKILKNRLGNTSFSYDSMVDDFNGFQRLEAALKMSGLNEQEIMFVWSTIAGVLHLGNVEFEDIVDDSKGGCKIAKNCEEAVMHSAALLGLQAIELKLGLCARIMQTTKVGLRGTLIRVPLKSHEASAGRDALAKAIYSKLFDWLVLRINQSIPFDKSTNFVGVLDVAGFEYYAVNSFEQFCINYCNEKLQHFFNERILKEEQNLYEKEGLNIGRIEFIDNTDCIELFETKGKGLLDLLDEEARLPTPMFRNFTKRAHGENRKNFRLDTPRKSKVKIHREMRDDEGLLIRHYAGSVCYETRNFVEKNNDQLYNSLEILIEQSTFPLLVSLFTSSSSGANRTNNKLKTQSVGSKFKLQLSALIEKLQSTGTHFVRCIKPNNRMIPWHFEGSVVLTQLQCAGMASVLKLMQNGFPSRTPFGMLYSSYQSNLPPKLASMEPRLFSKCLFRALGLDQHDFQFGLTRVFFKAGKFSEFDRMMRQDPESIKSLITRVNYWLVKGRWKQAQYAVWSVIKSL
;
A
#
# COMPACT_ATOMS: atom_id res chain seq x y z
N MET A 1 63.52 5.85 -16.54
CA MET A 1 64.61 5.04 -15.96
C MET A 1 64.00 3.67 -15.65
N LEU A 2 64.52 2.54 -16.16
CA LEU A 2 65.80 1.89 -15.82
C LEU A 2 65.82 1.47 -14.33
N ARG A 3 66.07 0.20 -13.93
CA ARG A 3 66.41 -1.01 -14.72
C ARG A 3 66.36 -2.30 -13.87
N THR A 4 66.12 -3.47 -14.51
CA THR A 4 66.66 -4.84 -14.23
C THR A 4 66.45 -5.54 -12.86
N LEU A 5 65.97 -6.80 -12.82
CA LEU A 5 66.71 -8.10 -12.66
C LEU A 5 67.28 -8.36 -11.22
N ASP A 6 67.54 -9.58 -10.73
CA ASP A 6 67.52 -10.95 -11.29
C ASP A 6 67.47 -12.04 -10.17
N LYS A 7 67.30 -13.33 -10.54
CA LYS A 7 67.85 -14.59 -9.90
C LYS A 7 67.73 -14.83 -8.37
N ARG A 8 67.90 -16.06 -7.82
CA ARG A 8 67.69 -17.50 -8.15
C ARG A 8 68.20 -18.31 -6.91
N GLN A 9 67.96 -19.63 -6.90
CA GLN A 9 68.66 -20.66 -6.07
C GLN A 9 68.27 -20.78 -4.58
N LYS A 10 68.42 -21.93 -3.89
CA LYS A 10 68.40 -23.38 -4.27
C LYS A 10 68.35 -24.25 -2.98
N GLY A 11 67.77 -25.45 -3.07
CA GLY A 11 68.00 -26.59 -2.15
C GLY A 11 67.21 -26.59 -0.83
N GLY A 12 66.95 -27.75 -0.19
CA GLY A 12 67.16 -29.13 -0.66
C GLY A 12 67.04 -30.19 0.47
N THR A 13 66.76 -31.46 0.10
CA THR A 13 66.92 -32.72 0.88
C THR A 13 66.15 -32.86 2.24
N ALA A 14 65.25 -33.85 2.42
CA ALA A 14 65.46 -35.29 2.80
C ALA A 14 65.48 -35.49 4.34
N GLU A 15 65.11 -36.61 4.99
CA GLU A 15 64.69 -37.96 4.52
C GLU A 15 63.90 -38.78 5.60
N VAL A 16 63.08 -39.75 5.14
CA VAL A 16 62.70 -41.11 5.69
C VAL A 16 62.64 -41.45 7.20
N SER A 17 61.49 -42.00 7.64
CA SER A 17 61.28 -43.32 8.34
C SER A 17 59.83 -43.44 8.87
N ASN A 18 58.97 -44.43 8.52
CA ASN A 18 58.91 -45.85 8.94
C ASN A 18 58.91 -46.08 10.47
N SER A 19 58.03 -46.89 11.09
CA SER A 19 56.89 -47.72 10.62
C SER A 19 55.83 -47.85 11.77
N THR A 20 54.90 -48.81 11.99
CA THR A 20 54.71 -50.24 11.57
C THR A 20 53.20 -50.68 11.65
N SER A 21 52.89 -51.86 12.20
CA SER A 21 51.58 -52.56 12.32
C SER A 21 50.83 -52.23 13.65
N THR A 22 49.66 -52.78 14.05
CA THR A 22 49.00 -54.12 13.89
C THR A 22 47.57 -53.98 14.49
N ASN A 23 46.48 -54.75 14.24
CA ASN A 23 45.87 -55.67 13.25
C ASN A 23 44.65 -56.33 13.98
N MET A 24 43.73 -57.02 13.27
CA MET A 24 42.63 -57.89 13.81
C MET A 24 41.40 -57.20 14.47
N ASN A 25 40.17 -57.38 13.97
CA ASN A 25 39.13 -58.42 14.24
C ASN A 25 38.30 -58.18 15.54
N GLN A 26 37.01 -58.53 15.68
CA GLN A 26 36.11 -59.42 14.91
C GLN A 26 34.61 -59.10 15.15
N ASP A 27 33.71 -59.55 14.26
CA ASP A 27 32.25 -59.62 14.43
C ASP A 27 31.84 -60.87 15.25
N PRO A 28 30.69 -60.90 15.98
CA PRO A 28 29.62 -61.80 15.54
C PRO A 28 28.15 -61.42 15.87
N LYS A 29 27.34 -61.28 14.81
CA LYS A 29 25.97 -61.82 14.54
C LYS A 29 25.10 -62.48 15.65
N LYS A 30 23.77 -62.25 15.51
CA LYS A 30 22.59 -63.09 15.91
C LYS A 30 22.25 -63.14 17.43
N SER A 31 21.01 -63.42 17.90
CA SER A 31 19.66 -63.52 17.28
C SER A 31 18.56 -63.61 18.37
N GLY A 32 17.30 -63.19 18.13
CA GLY A 32 16.20 -63.52 19.06
C GLY A 32 14.85 -62.78 18.87
N LYS A 33 13.82 -63.52 18.45
CA LYS A 33 12.35 -63.30 18.57
C LYS A 33 11.75 -64.72 18.80
N PRO A 34 10.54 -64.93 19.40
CA PRO A 34 9.28 -64.26 19.02
C PRO A 34 8.16 -64.13 20.10
N MET A 35 7.01 -63.56 19.68
CA MET A 35 5.60 -63.87 20.11
C MET A 35 5.16 -63.70 21.59
N THR A 36 3.87 -63.48 21.89
CA THR A 36 2.66 -63.10 21.10
C THR A 36 2.38 -61.58 21.27
N ALA A 37 1.21 -60.92 21.47
CA ALA A 37 -0.26 -61.13 21.40
C ALA A 37 -0.91 -59.70 21.35
N THR A 38 -2.18 -59.39 21.04
CA THR A 38 -3.34 -60.02 20.35
C THR A 38 -4.38 -58.90 20.04
N GLY A 39 -5.31 -59.11 19.08
CA GLY A 39 -6.54 -58.30 18.93
C GLY A 39 -6.58 -57.33 17.73
N ASN A 40 -7.76 -57.21 17.09
CA ASN A 40 -7.99 -56.42 15.86
C ASN A 40 -9.36 -55.67 15.93
N PRO A 41 -9.75 -54.82 14.96
CA PRO A 41 -10.72 -53.73 15.16
C PRO A 41 -12.18 -54.04 14.78
N PRO A 42 -13.10 -53.08 15.02
CA PRO A 42 -13.99 -52.55 13.98
C PRO A 42 -13.78 -51.03 13.78
N GLN A 43 -13.97 -50.40 12.60
CA GLN A 43 -15.10 -50.34 11.65
C GLN A 43 -16.27 -49.40 12.09
N ALA A 44 -16.85 -48.72 11.09
CA ALA A 44 -17.64 -47.49 11.24
C ALA A 44 -19.17 -47.72 11.29
N VAL A 45 -19.93 -46.67 11.65
CA VAL A 45 -21.23 -46.30 11.03
C VAL A 45 -21.64 -44.85 11.41
N LYS A 46 -22.70 -44.35 10.77
CA LYS A 46 -23.30 -42.99 10.87
C LYS A 46 -24.12 -42.80 12.16
N ASP A 47 -24.56 -41.58 12.47
CA ASP A 47 -25.97 -41.15 12.24
C ASP A 47 -26.28 -39.69 12.67
N ALA A 48 -27.52 -39.27 12.48
CA ALA A 48 -28.04 -37.90 12.57
C ALA A 48 -28.86 -37.66 13.88
N PRO A 49 -29.24 -36.40 14.23
CA PRO A 49 -29.87 -36.08 15.52
C PRO A 49 -31.41 -36.13 15.51
N ASP A 50 -32.02 -36.37 16.68
CA ASP A 50 -33.46 -36.15 16.92
C ASP A 50 -33.74 -35.53 18.31
N LYS A 51 -35.02 -35.32 18.63
CA LYS A 51 -35.55 -34.31 19.58
C LYS A 51 -36.14 -34.91 20.88
N SER A 52 -36.69 -34.00 21.71
CA SER A 52 -37.78 -34.23 22.70
C SER A 52 -37.35 -34.68 24.12
N LEU A 53 -38.09 -34.46 25.23
CA LEU A 53 -39.41 -33.80 25.46
C LEU A 53 -39.60 -33.34 26.94
N ASN A 54 -40.38 -32.26 27.16
CA ASN A 54 -41.12 -31.77 28.37
C ASN A 54 -40.79 -32.15 29.84
N ALA A 55 -40.61 -31.10 30.69
CA ALA A 55 -41.40 -30.79 31.93
C ALA A 55 -41.09 -29.34 32.44
N ARG A 56 -41.91 -28.49 33.13
CA ARG A 56 -43.37 -28.34 33.40
C ARG A 56 -43.88 -28.50 34.87
N GLN A 57 -43.89 -27.42 35.70
CA GLN A 57 -45.02 -27.01 36.61
C GLN A 57 -44.72 -25.80 37.58
N GLN A 58 -45.70 -24.88 37.71
CA GLN A 58 -46.20 -24.16 38.95
C GLN A 58 -45.27 -23.23 39.78
N THR A 59 -45.70 -22.16 40.51
CA THR A 59 -47.04 -21.52 40.75
C THR A 59 -46.97 -20.06 41.31
N THR A 60 -48.04 -19.26 41.08
CA THR A 60 -48.54 -18.10 41.90
C THR A 60 -47.70 -16.80 42.03
N LYS A 61 -48.24 -15.59 42.31
CA LYS A 61 -49.62 -15.08 42.60
C LYS A 61 -49.73 -13.55 42.29
N ASN A 62 -50.92 -13.07 41.88
CA ASN A 62 -51.64 -11.77 42.18
C ASN A 62 -50.84 -10.46 42.41
N ARG A 63 -51.26 -9.22 42.03
CA ARG A 63 -52.55 -8.59 41.61
C ARG A 63 -52.25 -7.12 41.14
N THR A 64 -53.09 -6.17 40.69
CA THR A 64 -54.56 -5.96 40.42
C THR A 64 -54.74 -4.82 39.38
N SER A 65 -55.94 -4.69 38.77
CA SER A 65 -56.61 -3.43 38.28
C SER A 65 -55.95 -2.56 37.17
N ARG A 66 -56.69 -2.02 36.18
CA ARG A 66 -58.15 -2.10 35.86
C ARG A 66 -58.42 -1.74 34.37
N ASP A 67 -59.44 -2.39 33.79
CA ASP A 67 -60.52 -1.92 32.88
C ASP A 67 -60.26 -0.81 31.82
N ALA A 68 -60.83 -0.82 30.59
CA ALA A 68 -61.68 -1.77 29.83
C ALA A 68 -61.73 -1.31 28.34
N GLY A 69 -62.24 -2.06 27.35
CA GLY A 69 -62.70 -3.46 27.34
C GLY A 69 -63.33 -3.92 26.01
N LYS A 70 -63.35 -5.25 25.81
CA LYS A 70 -64.18 -6.12 24.93
C LYS A 70 -64.77 -5.59 23.60
N SER A 71 -64.48 -6.33 22.52
CA SER A 71 -65.51 -7.17 21.85
C SER A 71 -64.87 -8.35 21.08
N GLU A 72 -65.63 -9.44 20.95
CA GLU A 72 -65.34 -10.67 20.17
C GLU A 72 -66.44 -10.78 19.06
N SER A 73 -66.42 -11.61 18.00
CA SER A 73 -65.97 -13.00 17.92
C SER A 73 -65.92 -13.58 16.48
N VAL A 74 -64.93 -14.46 16.25
CA VAL A 74 -64.85 -15.69 15.41
C VAL A 74 -65.93 -16.03 14.35
N LYS A 75 -65.53 -16.26 13.07
CA LYS A 75 -65.67 -17.54 12.30
C LYS A 75 -65.05 -17.50 10.87
N PHE A 76 -64.75 -18.68 10.32
CA PHE A 76 -64.19 -19.01 8.98
C PHE A 76 -65.32 -19.48 7.99
N PRO A 77 -65.10 -19.89 6.70
CA PRO A 77 -63.87 -20.08 5.89
C PRO A 77 -63.92 -19.62 4.40
N THR A 78 -62.88 -19.98 3.63
CA THR A 78 -62.84 -20.30 2.15
C THR A 78 -62.85 -19.21 1.05
N THR A 79 -62.06 -19.50 0.00
CA THR A 79 -61.91 -18.91 -1.34
C THR A 79 -62.82 -19.62 -2.39
N PRO A 80 -62.85 -19.24 -3.69
CA PRO A 80 -62.38 -18.02 -4.39
C PRO A 80 -63.49 -17.35 -5.25
N GLY A 81 -63.20 -16.21 -5.91
CA GLY A 81 -64.06 -15.67 -6.97
C GLY A 81 -63.59 -14.33 -7.55
N GLN A 82 -63.87 -14.10 -8.83
CA GLN A 82 -63.71 -12.79 -9.49
C GLN A 82 -65.05 -12.05 -9.45
N GLU A 83 -65.04 -10.72 -9.30
CA GLU A 83 -65.75 -9.84 -10.23
C GLU A 83 -65.28 -8.39 -10.08
N ALA A 84 -65.51 -7.58 -11.11
CA ALA A 84 -65.15 -6.17 -11.13
C ALA A 84 -66.40 -5.30 -10.96
N ASN A 85 -66.27 -4.16 -10.28
CA ASN A 85 -67.30 -3.12 -10.32
C ASN A 85 -66.65 -1.78 -10.69
N ALA A 86 -67.20 -1.15 -11.73
CA ALA A 86 -66.78 0.17 -12.17
C ALA A 86 -67.69 1.24 -11.55
N PHE A 87 -67.13 2.42 -11.30
CA PHE A 87 -67.92 3.64 -11.13
C PHE A 87 -67.53 4.65 -12.20
N MET A 88 -68.49 5.02 -13.04
CA MET A 88 -68.42 6.24 -13.84
C MET A 88 -69.38 7.27 -13.25
N SER A 89 -68.92 8.50 -13.12
CA SER A 89 -69.78 9.68 -13.14
C SER A 89 -69.56 10.41 -14.48
N ILE A 90 -70.64 10.93 -15.05
CA ILE A 90 -70.67 11.51 -16.40
C ILE A 90 -71.06 12.98 -16.29
N GLU A 91 -70.36 13.86 -17.00
CA GLU A 91 -70.96 15.09 -17.50
C GLU A 91 -70.73 15.25 -19.01
N ASN A 92 -71.71 15.86 -19.66
CA ASN A 92 -71.81 16.04 -21.11
C ASN A 92 -71.13 17.38 -21.50
N SER A 93 -70.44 17.55 -22.63
CA SER A 93 -70.10 16.66 -23.76
C SER A 93 -68.79 17.18 -24.43
N SER A 94 -68.34 16.91 -25.67
CA SER A 94 -69.02 16.45 -26.89
C SER A 94 -68.09 15.90 -27.99
N ASN A 95 -68.74 15.40 -29.04
CA ASN A 95 -68.24 15.11 -30.40
C ASN A 95 -66.75 14.73 -30.61
N ARG A 96 -66.51 13.41 -30.53
CA ARG A 96 -65.70 12.60 -31.46
C ARG A 96 -64.20 12.93 -31.61
N LYS A 97 -63.35 12.03 -31.09
CA LYS A 97 -62.60 11.05 -31.92
C LYS A 97 -61.87 9.97 -31.09
N LYS A 98 -61.90 8.75 -31.64
CA LYS A 98 -61.10 7.54 -31.30
C LYS A 98 -60.82 7.24 -29.82
N LEU A 99 -61.45 6.17 -29.33
CA LEU A 99 -60.97 5.42 -28.18
C LEU A 99 -59.55 4.89 -28.46
N VAL A 100 -58.56 5.35 -27.69
CA VAL A 100 -57.25 4.70 -27.61
C VAL A 100 -57.29 3.81 -26.38
N VAL A 101 -57.03 2.51 -26.55
CA VAL A 101 -56.86 1.60 -25.41
C VAL A 101 -55.50 1.91 -24.79
N LEU A 102 -55.50 2.82 -23.82
CA LEU A 102 -54.41 2.93 -22.86
C LEU A 102 -54.35 1.59 -22.13
N LYS A 103 -53.29 0.83 -22.35
CA LYS A 103 -52.90 -0.20 -21.40
C LYS A 103 -52.61 0.51 -20.08
N ASN A 104 -53.03 -0.09 -18.97
CA ASN A 104 -52.53 0.31 -17.66
C ASN A 104 -51.05 -0.09 -17.58
N GLU A 105 -50.17 0.80 -18.06
CA GLU A 105 -48.76 0.72 -17.78
C GLU A 105 -48.56 0.94 -16.28
N ALA A 106 -47.97 -0.04 -15.61
CA ALA A 106 -47.56 0.11 -14.22
C ALA A 106 -46.58 1.30 -14.10
N PRO A 107 -46.52 1.99 -12.94
CA PRO A 107 -45.54 3.06 -12.75
C PRO A 107 -44.13 2.55 -13.08
N PRO A 108 -43.29 3.34 -13.81
CA PRO A 108 -42.15 2.82 -14.59
C PRO A 108 -40.99 2.19 -13.79
N ASP A 109 -41.08 2.16 -12.47
CA ASP A 109 -40.11 1.51 -11.58
C ASP A 109 -40.63 0.18 -10.97
N TYR A 110 -41.90 -0.20 -11.18
CA TYR A 110 -42.44 -1.48 -10.68
C TYR A 110 -41.82 -2.66 -11.44
N GLY A 111 -41.31 -3.66 -10.72
CA GLY A 111 -40.58 -4.78 -11.32
C GLY A 111 -39.15 -4.46 -11.78
N ARG A 112 -38.66 -3.22 -11.59
CA ARG A 112 -37.29 -2.82 -11.92
C ARG A 112 -36.28 -3.52 -11.00
N GLU A 113 -35.11 -3.86 -11.55
CA GLU A 113 -34.02 -4.45 -10.76
C GLU A 113 -33.07 -3.39 -10.18
N VAL A 114 -32.64 -3.64 -8.94
CA VAL A 114 -31.85 -2.72 -8.11
C VAL A 114 -30.79 -3.51 -7.33
N TRP A 115 -29.79 -2.81 -6.80
CA TRP A 115 -28.83 -3.34 -5.83
C TRP A 115 -29.24 -2.95 -4.41
N ILE A 116 -29.08 -3.88 -3.46
CA ILE A 116 -29.22 -3.67 -2.02
C ILE A 116 -27.95 -4.08 -1.30
N THR A 117 -27.69 -3.44 -0.16
CA THR A 117 -26.54 -3.76 0.70
C THR A 117 -26.62 -5.17 1.30
N ASP A 118 -25.50 -5.88 1.28
CA ASP A 118 -25.35 -7.25 1.80
C ASP A 118 -24.05 -7.38 2.63
N PRO A 119 -24.06 -7.96 3.85
CA PRO A 119 -22.87 -8.05 4.69
C PRO A 119 -21.72 -8.91 4.15
N ILE A 120 -22.00 -9.87 3.27
CA ILE A 120 -21.04 -10.85 2.75
C ILE A 120 -20.56 -10.41 1.36
N GLU A 121 -21.50 -10.15 0.48
CA GLU A 121 -21.27 -9.83 -0.93
C GLU A 121 -21.01 -8.33 -1.19
N GLY A 122 -21.23 -7.48 -0.19
CA GLY A 122 -21.24 -6.02 -0.31
C GLY A 122 -22.57 -5.53 -0.89
N PHE A 123 -22.96 -6.06 -2.06
CA PHE A 123 -24.25 -5.82 -2.68
C PHE A 123 -24.83 -7.10 -3.30
N ARG A 124 -26.15 -7.29 -3.14
CA ARG A 124 -26.96 -8.30 -3.87
C ARG A 124 -28.00 -7.60 -4.73
N ALA A 125 -28.46 -8.26 -5.79
CA ALA A 125 -29.50 -7.73 -6.66
C ALA A 125 -30.90 -8.17 -6.17
N ALA A 126 -31.87 -7.28 -6.29
CA ALA A 126 -33.26 -7.49 -5.91
C ALA A 126 -34.19 -6.81 -6.94
N ARG A 127 -35.46 -7.18 -6.94
CA ARG A 127 -36.51 -6.60 -7.79
C ARG A 127 -37.48 -5.77 -6.95
N ILE A 128 -37.87 -4.58 -7.42
CA ILE A 128 -38.92 -3.78 -6.75
C ILE A 128 -40.26 -4.50 -6.88
N VAL A 129 -40.84 -4.87 -5.75
CA VAL A 129 -42.16 -5.52 -5.64
C VAL A 129 -43.22 -4.53 -5.19
N ASP A 130 -42.89 -3.59 -4.29
CA ASP A 130 -43.80 -2.51 -3.89
C ASP A 130 -43.06 -1.25 -3.39
N ILE A 131 -43.76 -0.11 -3.35
CA ILE A 131 -43.20 1.21 -3.00
C ILE A 131 -43.99 1.83 -1.84
N SER A 132 -43.36 1.94 -0.66
CA SER A 132 -43.98 2.48 0.56
C SER A 132 -43.49 3.89 0.90
N LYS A 133 -44.18 4.60 1.82
CA LYS A 133 -43.77 5.95 2.25
C LYS A 133 -42.37 6.04 2.88
N THR A 134 -41.78 4.94 3.34
CA THR A 134 -40.50 4.90 4.06
C THR A 134 -39.40 4.11 3.33
N GLY A 135 -39.71 3.49 2.20
CA GLY A 135 -38.76 2.68 1.44
C GLY A 135 -39.43 1.71 0.46
N PHE A 136 -38.63 0.82 -0.12
CA PHE A 136 -39.10 -0.20 -1.04
C PHE A 136 -39.34 -1.55 -0.35
N SER A 137 -40.28 -2.32 -0.88
CA SER A 137 -40.41 -3.77 -0.65
C SER A 137 -39.84 -4.49 -1.87
N LEU A 138 -38.90 -5.40 -1.65
CA LEU A 138 -38.05 -5.96 -2.70
C LEU A 138 -38.02 -7.50 -2.62
N ALA A 139 -38.03 -8.20 -3.75
CA ALA A 139 -37.76 -9.64 -3.80
C ALA A 139 -36.26 -9.88 -4.09
N LEU A 140 -35.60 -10.71 -3.28
CA LEU A 140 -34.22 -11.11 -3.51
C LEU A 140 -34.09 -12.03 -4.73
N LEU A 141 -33.29 -11.63 -5.72
CA LEU A 141 -33.11 -12.43 -6.93
C LEU A 141 -32.40 -13.75 -6.58
N GLY A 142 -33.10 -14.85 -6.85
CA GLY A 142 -32.64 -16.22 -6.59
C GLY A 142 -33.18 -16.86 -5.31
N THR A 143 -33.92 -16.14 -4.45
CA THR A 143 -34.65 -16.72 -3.31
C THR A 143 -36.10 -16.26 -3.18
N ASP A 144 -36.51 -15.20 -3.90
CA ASP A 144 -37.83 -14.54 -3.84
C ASP A 144 -38.28 -14.13 -2.43
N GLU A 145 -37.34 -14.09 -1.47
CA GLU A 145 -37.56 -13.61 -0.11
C GLU A 145 -37.88 -12.11 -0.11
N PRO A 146 -38.99 -11.67 0.53
CA PRO A 146 -39.34 -10.25 0.62
C PRO A 146 -38.47 -9.53 1.65
N VAL A 147 -37.82 -8.46 1.22
CA VAL A 147 -36.89 -7.64 1.99
C VAL A 147 -37.28 -6.17 1.87
N SER A 148 -37.52 -5.49 2.99
CA SER A 148 -37.72 -4.03 2.99
C SER A 148 -36.39 -3.28 3.17
N ARG A 149 -36.21 -2.17 2.45
CA ARG A 149 -35.04 -1.28 2.52
C ARG A 149 -35.46 0.17 2.36
N ARG A 150 -34.76 1.08 3.03
CA ARG A 150 -34.99 2.53 2.89
C ARG A 150 -34.50 3.04 1.53
N TYR A 151 -35.00 4.19 1.09
CA TYR A 151 -34.66 4.77 -0.21
C TYR A 151 -33.15 4.98 -0.41
N GLU A 152 -32.41 5.29 0.66
CA GLU A 152 -30.96 5.53 0.65
C GLU A 152 -30.11 4.25 0.62
N GLU A 153 -30.74 3.08 0.78
CA GLU A 153 -30.09 1.77 0.84
C GLU A 153 -30.20 0.99 -0.47
N VAL A 154 -30.86 1.57 -1.48
CA VAL A 154 -31.20 0.96 -2.77
C VAL A 154 -30.54 1.74 -3.91
N PHE A 155 -29.84 1.04 -4.81
CA PHE A 155 -29.04 1.64 -5.87
C PHE A 155 -29.46 1.13 -7.25
N SER A 156 -29.49 1.99 -8.26
CA SER A 156 -29.86 1.63 -9.64
C SER A 156 -28.91 0.57 -10.23
N ARG A 157 -29.49 -0.45 -10.90
CA ARG A 157 -28.77 -1.50 -11.63
C ARG A 157 -28.67 -1.15 -13.12
N GLU A 158 -27.59 -1.56 -13.79
CA GLU A 158 -27.51 -1.54 -15.25
C GLU A 158 -28.51 -2.53 -15.87
N GLU A 159 -29.09 -2.19 -17.02
CA GLU A 159 -30.08 -3.02 -17.75
C GLU A 159 -29.54 -4.39 -18.17
N ASP A 160 -28.27 -4.46 -18.59
CA ASP A 160 -27.54 -5.71 -18.80
C ASP A 160 -26.68 -6.02 -17.56
N PRO A 161 -27.03 -7.04 -16.77
CA PRO A 161 -26.30 -7.39 -15.55
C PRO A 161 -24.95 -8.11 -15.81
N LYS A 162 -24.65 -8.50 -17.06
CA LYS A 162 -23.38 -9.13 -17.48
C LYS A 162 -22.44 -8.16 -18.17
N LYS A 163 -22.92 -6.98 -18.58
CA LYS A 163 -22.13 -5.87 -19.13
C LYS A 163 -20.98 -5.51 -18.19
N SER A 164 -19.77 -5.49 -18.74
CA SER A 164 -18.58 -4.96 -18.06
C SER A 164 -17.83 -4.01 -18.99
N VAL A 165 -17.32 -2.91 -18.43
CA VAL A 165 -16.71 -1.80 -19.18
C VAL A 165 -15.30 -1.53 -18.68
N GLU A 166 -14.41 -1.08 -19.55
CA GLU A 166 -13.03 -0.78 -19.17
C GLU A 166 -12.89 0.51 -18.37
N ASP A 167 -13.55 1.58 -18.81
CA ASP A 167 -13.78 2.78 -18.00
C ASP A 167 -15.19 2.75 -17.41
N THR A 168 -15.27 2.83 -16.09
CA THR A 168 -16.52 2.87 -15.33
C THR A 168 -17.35 4.09 -15.73
N CYS A 169 -16.74 5.18 -16.21
CA CYS A 169 -17.46 6.33 -16.78
C CYS A 169 -18.20 6.03 -18.11
N ALA A 170 -18.21 4.79 -18.60
CA ALA A 170 -19.09 4.31 -19.67
C ALA A 170 -20.34 3.52 -19.18
N LEU A 171 -20.55 3.39 -17.86
CA LEU A 171 -21.82 2.93 -17.28
C LEU A 171 -22.88 4.03 -17.32
N LEU A 172 -24.16 3.65 -17.32
CA LEU A 172 -25.29 4.57 -17.21
C LEU A 172 -25.48 5.01 -15.75
N HIS A 173 -25.33 4.08 -14.82
CA HIS A 173 -25.48 4.31 -13.39
C HIS A 173 -24.13 4.23 -12.67
N LEU A 174 -23.55 5.38 -12.35
CA LEU A 174 -22.34 5.48 -11.51
C LEU A 174 -22.73 5.39 -10.02
N ASN A 175 -22.52 4.24 -9.39
CA ASN A 175 -22.66 4.05 -7.94
C ASN A 175 -21.70 2.96 -7.43
N GLU A 176 -21.61 2.79 -6.10
CA GLU A 176 -20.68 1.83 -5.49
C GLU A 176 -20.99 0.37 -5.88
N ALA A 177 -22.26 0.02 -6.02
CA ALA A 177 -22.68 -1.32 -6.39
C ALA A 177 -22.35 -1.67 -7.85
N THR A 178 -22.55 -0.71 -8.79
CA THR A 178 -22.18 -0.91 -10.19
C THR A 178 -20.66 -0.92 -10.40
N LEU A 179 -19.88 -0.13 -9.63
CA LEU A 179 -18.42 -0.25 -9.62
C LEU A 179 -17.99 -1.63 -9.08
N LEU A 180 -18.53 -2.06 -7.93
CA LEU A 180 -18.20 -3.37 -7.35
C LEU A 180 -18.53 -4.52 -8.31
N ASN A 181 -19.69 -4.47 -8.97
CA ASN A 181 -20.11 -5.46 -9.97
C ASN A 181 -19.22 -5.43 -11.23
N ASN A 182 -18.86 -4.25 -11.75
CA ASN A 182 -17.93 -4.14 -12.88
C ASN A 182 -16.56 -4.72 -12.53
N CYS A 183 -16.00 -4.37 -11.37
CA CYS A 183 -14.76 -4.94 -10.85
C CYS A 183 -14.83 -6.47 -10.70
N ARG A 184 -15.92 -7.00 -10.13
CA ARG A 184 -16.18 -8.44 -9.97
C ARG A 184 -16.22 -9.15 -11.32
N LEU A 185 -17.07 -8.70 -12.24
CA LEU A 185 -17.23 -9.28 -13.58
C LEU A 185 -15.91 -9.24 -14.36
N ARG A 186 -15.15 -8.15 -14.29
CA ARG A 186 -13.85 -8.05 -14.95
C ARG A 186 -12.83 -9.01 -14.36
N TYR A 187 -12.72 -9.08 -13.03
CA TYR A 187 -11.81 -9.99 -12.33
C TYR A 187 -12.09 -11.46 -12.68
N MET A 188 -13.37 -11.89 -12.65
CA MET A 188 -13.78 -13.23 -13.04
C MET A 188 -13.52 -13.54 -14.53
N ASN A 189 -13.50 -12.53 -15.41
CA ASN A 189 -13.13 -12.64 -16.82
C ASN A 189 -11.61 -12.42 -17.07
N GLY A 190 -10.74 -12.56 -16.06
CA GLY A 190 -9.28 -12.43 -16.19
C GLY A 190 -8.76 -10.99 -16.35
N LYS A 191 -9.63 -9.98 -16.27
CA LYS A 191 -9.31 -8.56 -16.49
C LYS A 191 -9.10 -7.85 -15.16
N ILE A 192 -7.88 -7.89 -14.64
CA ILE A 192 -7.52 -7.32 -13.32
C ILE A 192 -7.54 -5.78 -13.26
N TYR A 193 -7.52 -5.09 -14.40
CA TYR A 193 -7.44 -3.63 -14.51
C TYR A 193 -8.81 -3.02 -14.86
N THR A 194 -9.19 -1.94 -14.17
CA THR A 194 -10.44 -1.19 -14.40
C THR A 194 -10.19 0.31 -14.20
N TYR A 195 -10.65 1.15 -15.11
CA TYR A 195 -10.51 2.61 -15.01
C TYR A 195 -11.72 3.24 -14.33
N VAL A 196 -11.46 4.34 -13.60
CA VAL A 196 -12.47 5.29 -13.13
C VAL A 196 -11.92 6.68 -13.47
N ALA A 197 -12.29 7.19 -14.65
CA ALA A 197 -11.72 8.40 -15.23
C ALA A 197 -10.17 8.38 -15.28
N ASN A 198 -9.48 9.19 -14.46
CA ASN A 198 -8.02 9.28 -14.41
C ASN A 198 -7.34 8.36 -13.37
N ILE A 199 -8.12 7.53 -12.66
CA ILE A 199 -7.64 6.57 -11.66
C ILE A 199 -7.70 5.15 -12.23
N LEU A 200 -6.66 4.35 -12.01
CA LEU A 200 -6.69 2.91 -12.26
C LEU A 200 -6.99 2.14 -10.97
N ILE A 201 -7.92 1.20 -11.04
CA ILE A 201 -8.10 0.13 -10.06
C ILE A 201 -7.40 -1.13 -10.58
N SER A 202 -6.58 -1.76 -9.73
CA SER A 202 -5.85 -2.99 -10.03
C SER A 202 -6.17 -4.04 -8.97
N ILE A 203 -6.75 -5.18 -9.36
CA ILE A 203 -7.18 -6.22 -8.41
C ILE A 203 -6.21 -7.39 -8.47
N ASN A 204 -5.50 -7.67 -7.37
CA ASN A 204 -4.41 -8.65 -7.37
C ASN A 204 -4.90 -10.07 -7.68
N PRO A 205 -4.45 -10.74 -8.76
CA PRO A 205 -4.87 -12.10 -9.10
C PRO A 205 -4.28 -13.20 -8.19
N TYR A 206 -3.24 -12.89 -7.41
CA TYR A 206 -2.41 -13.85 -6.65
C TYR A 206 -1.72 -14.96 -7.48
N GLN A 207 -1.86 -14.93 -8.81
CA GLN A 207 -1.21 -15.81 -9.78
C GLN A 207 -0.54 -14.96 -10.88
N LEU A 208 0.55 -15.45 -11.46
CA LEU A 208 1.18 -14.81 -12.62
C LEU A 208 0.23 -14.88 -13.83
N ILE A 209 -0.29 -13.73 -14.28
CA ILE A 209 -1.04 -13.65 -15.54
C ILE A 209 -0.05 -13.43 -16.68
N HIS A 210 -0.02 -14.34 -17.65
CA HIS A 210 0.65 -14.10 -18.92
C HIS A 210 -0.17 -13.11 -19.78
N LEU A 211 -0.07 -11.83 -19.44
CA LEU A 211 -0.52 -10.74 -20.31
C LEU A 211 0.20 -10.89 -21.66
N LYS A 212 -0.55 -11.20 -22.72
CA LYS A 212 0.02 -11.43 -24.06
C LYS A 212 0.75 -10.18 -24.51
N LYS A 213 2.09 -10.19 -24.48
CA LYS A 213 2.93 -9.15 -25.07
C LYS A 213 2.57 -9.03 -26.55
N SER A 214 1.84 -7.98 -26.93
CA SER A 214 1.52 -7.72 -28.33
C SER A 214 2.83 -7.47 -29.07
N ARG A 215 3.23 -8.41 -29.91
CA ARG A 215 4.44 -8.34 -30.73
C ARG A 215 4.26 -7.46 -31.98
N SER A 216 3.26 -6.58 -31.97
CA SER A 216 2.93 -5.60 -33.01
C SER A 216 3.99 -4.49 -33.06
N THR A 217 5.07 -4.77 -33.76
CA THR A 217 6.19 -3.85 -34.00
C THR A 217 5.80 -2.64 -34.85
N ALA A 218 6.21 -1.46 -34.38
CA ALA A 218 6.46 -0.21 -35.12
C ALA A 218 5.33 0.45 -35.93
N GLU A 219 4.57 -0.28 -36.76
CA GLU A 219 3.80 0.31 -37.86
C GLU A 219 2.30 0.01 -37.82
N ASN A 220 1.53 1.00 -38.30
CA ASN A 220 0.07 0.99 -38.52
C ASN A 220 -0.85 0.89 -37.28
N ARG A 221 -1.62 1.98 -37.07
CA ARG A 221 -2.76 2.16 -36.13
C ARG A 221 -2.61 1.55 -34.72
N TRP A 222 -2.34 2.42 -33.74
CA TRP A 222 -2.49 2.09 -32.31
C TRP A 222 -3.98 1.89 -31.97
N ASP A 223 -4.47 0.65 -32.02
CA ASP A 223 -5.87 0.34 -31.72
C ASP A 223 -6.14 0.46 -30.21
N LYS A 224 -7.24 1.11 -29.83
CA LYS A 224 -7.50 1.64 -28.48
C LYS A 224 -7.79 0.56 -27.40
N LYS A 225 -7.71 -0.73 -27.73
CA LYS A 225 -8.45 -1.80 -27.04
C LYS A 225 -7.71 -2.63 -25.99
N ASN A 226 -6.37 -2.53 -25.87
CA ASN A 226 -5.57 -3.56 -25.17
C ASN A 226 -4.30 -3.06 -24.43
N HIS A 227 -4.26 -1.82 -23.92
CA HIS A 227 -3.02 -1.29 -23.31
C HIS A 227 -3.16 -0.63 -21.94
N THR A 228 -2.27 -1.05 -21.05
CA THR A 228 -2.13 -0.64 -19.65
C THR A 228 -1.98 0.88 -19.50
N PHE A 229 -2.64 1.42 -18.46
CA PHE A 229 -2.71 2.82 -17.97
C PHE A 229 -1.55 3.76 -18.29
N MET A 230 -0.32 3.26 -18.30
CA MET A 230 0.89 4.05 -18.42
C MET A 230 1.32 4.40 -19.85
N GLN A 231 0.91 3.63 -20.86
CA GLN A 231 1.34 3.88 -22.24
C GLN A 231 0.78 5.21 -22.77
N LEU A 232 -0.45 5.59 -22.38
CA LEU A 232 -1.07 6.82 -22.86
C LEU A 232 -0.36 8.09 -22.37
N PRO A 233 -0.15 8.34 -21.05
CA PRO A 233 0.58 9.54 -20.60
C PRO A 233 2.03 9.58 -21.11
N ILE A 234 2.72 8.45 -21.12
CA ILE A 234 4.14 8.38 -21.50
C ILE A 234 4.30 8.59 -23.02
N SER A 235 3.37 8.11 -23.84
CA SER A 235 3.38 8.42 -25.28
C SER A 235 3.18 9.92 -25.57
N HIS A 236 2.52 10.70 -24.70
CA HIS A 236 2.42 12.14 -24.87
C HIS A 236 3.72 12.87 -24.49
N ILE A 237 4.42 12.38 -23.46
CA ILE A 237 5.74 12.88 -23.05
C ILE A 237 6.78 12.62 -24.16
N VAL A 238 6.90 11.37 -24.61
CA VAL A 238 7.87 10.95 -25.66
C VAL A 238 7.63 11.66 -27.00
N ARG A 239 6.38 12.04 -27.31
CA ARG A 239 6.04 12.79 -28.54
C ARG A 239 6.27 14.31 -28.44
N GLY A 240 6.68 14.84 -27.29
CA GLY A 240 6.90 16.28 -27.09
C GLY A 240 5.67 17.17 -27.30
N ARG A 241 4.44 16.60 -27.29
CA ARG A 241 3.22 17.29 -27.72
C ARG A 241 2.59 18.22 -26.67
N GLN A 242 3.16 18.29 -25.47
CA GLN A 242 2.86 19.32 -24.46
C GLN A 242 4.13 19.69 -23.69
N SER A 243 4.09 20.86 -23.03
CA SER A 243 5.13 21.43 -22.16
C SER A 243 5.70 20.42 -21.15
N PRO A 244 6.95 20.57 -20.69
CA PRO A 244 7.60 19.61 -19.79
C PRO A 244 6.77 19.38 -18.52
N ARG A 245 6.46 18.11 -18.26
CA ARG A 245 5.64 17.65 -17.14
C ARG A 245 6.31 16.47 -16.48
N LYS A 246 6.84 16.72 -15.28
CA LYS A 246 7.18 15.67 -14.30
C LYS A 246 5.90 14.87 -14.01
N LEU A 247 5.95 13.55 -14.08
CA LEU A 247 4.78 12.68 -13.94
C LEU A 247 4.98 11.69 -12.81
N CYS A 248 4.07 11.61 -11.85
CA CYS A 248 4.17 10.72 -10.69
C CYS A 248 3.03 9.70 -10.66
N TYR A 249 3.37 8.42 -10.58
CA TYR A 249 2.42 7.33 -10.32
C TYR A 249 2.48 6.97 -8.83
N ASN A 250 1.34 7.06 -8.13
CA ASN A 250 1.20 6.48 -6.80
C ASN A 250 0.60 5.08 -6.92
N THR A 251 1.39 4.06 -6.60
CA THR A 251 1.07 2.64 -6.73
C THR A 251 1.24 1.93 -5.39
N TYR A 252 0.35 1.01 -5.05
CA TYR A 252 0.56 0.09 -3.92
C TYR A 252 0.94 -1.30 -4.47
N ALA A 253 2.19 -1.70 -4.28
CA ALA A 253 2.81 -2.97 -4.71
C ALA A 253 3.12 -3.15 -6.21
N LYS A 254 4.23 -3.88 -6.43
CA LYS A 254 4.87 -4.57 -7.59
C LYS A 254 4.59 -4.19 -9.06
N THR A 255 3.48 -3.56 -9.44
CA THR A 255 3.24 -3.08 -10.82
C THR A 255 4.35 -2.17 -11.36
N GLY A 256 5.13 -1.53 -10.46
CA GLY A 256 6.37 -0.83 -10.77
C GLY A 256 7.32 -1.58 -11.71
N VAL A 257 7.48 -2.90 -11.56
CA VAL A 257 8.45 -3.67 -12.38
C VAL A 257 7.95 -3.86 -13.82
N GLU A 258 6.65 -4.08 -14.02
CA GLU A 258 6.05 -4.26 -15.36
C GLU A 258 6.14 -2.98 -16.23
N MET A 259 6.24 -1.81 -15.59
CA MET A 259 6.38 -0.52 -16.28
C MET A 259 7.65 -0.49 -17.15
N TYR A 260 8.80 -0.78 -16.55
CA TYR A 260 10.14 -0.71 -17.18
C TYR A 260 10.26 -1.58 -18.42
N ASP A 261 9.54 -2.70 -18.45
CA ASP A 261 9.63 -3.65 -19.56
C ASP A 261 9.12 -3.05 -20.88
N THR A 262 8.31 -1.98 -20.80
CA THR A 262 7.70 -1.26 -21.93
C THR A 262 8.53 -0.07 -22.46
N PHE A 263 9.48 0.47 -21.70
CA PHE A 263 9.98 1.86 -21.93
C PHE A 263 11.34 2.02 -22.62
N SER A 264 12.14 0.96 -22.79
CA SER A 264 13.47 1.07 -23.40
C SER A 264 13.69 0.01 -24.49
N SER A 265 14.13 0.47 -25.66
CA SER A 265 14.76 -0.35 -26.69
C SER A 265 16.22 -0.67 -26.36
N ASP A 266 16.88 0.18 -25.56
CA ASP A 266 18.23 -0.05 -25.06
C ASP A 266 18.20 -1.06 -23.90
N TYR A 267 18.88 -2.19 -24.08
CA TYR A 267 18.84 -3.32 -23.14
C TYR A 267 19.79 -3.14 -21.93
N SER A 268 20.91 -2.43 -22.09
CA SER A 268 21.93 -2.23 -21.04
C SER A 268 21.37 -1.48 -19.83
N LYS A 269 21.03 -0.19 -20.02
CA LYS A 269 20.43 0.67 -18.99
C LYS A 269 19.12 0.14 -18.41
N LYS A 270 18.37 -0.64 -19.21
CA LYS A 270 17.17 -1.35 -18.75
C LYS A 270 17.50 -2.45 -17.73
N SER A 271 18.60 -3.17 -17.91
CA SER A 271 19.02 -4.23 -16.99
C SER A 271 19.46 -3.68 -15.62
N GLU A 272 20.22 -2.59 -15.60
CA GLU A 272 20.77 -1.93 -14.39
C GLU A 272 19.66 -1.48 -13.43
N ILE A 273 18.65 -0.77 -13.95
CA ILE A 273 17.49 -0.29 -13.18
C ILE A 273 16.64 -1.46 -12.67
N ILE A 274 16.55 -2.57 -13.41
CA ILE A 274 15.81 -3.76 -12.98
C ILE A 274 16.59 -4.51 -11.88
N SER A 275 17.92 -4.65 -11.99
CA SER A 275 18.78 -5.29 -10.97
C SER A 275 18.80 -4.59 -9.61
N ALA A 276 18.40 -3.32 -9.52
CA ALA A 276 18.19 -2.67 -8.23
C ALA A 276 17.12 -3.36 -7.35
N ASN A 277 16.11 -4.01 -7.96
CA ASN A 277 14.97 -4.53 -7.20
C ASN A 277 15.32 -5.71 -6.27
N PRO A 278 16.09 -6.75 -6.67
CA PRO A 278 16.58 -7.78 -5.76
C PRO A 278 17.31 -7.24 -4.52
N ILE A 279 18.13 -6.19 -4.67
CA ILE A 279 18.84 -5.55 -3.55
C ILE A 279 17.84 -4.88 -2.60
N LEU A 280 16.92 -4.10 -3.16
CA LEU A 280 15.89 -3.39 -2.40
C LEU A 280 14.89 -4.33 -1.71
N GLU A 281 14.48 -5.44 -2.34
CA GLU A 281 13.61 -6.44 -1.70
C GLU A 281 14.37 -7.22 -0.60
N ALA A 282 15.65 -7.56 -0.79
CA ALA A 282 16.43 -8.29 0.21
C ALA A 282 16.62 -7.48 1.51
N PHE A 283 17.05 -6.22 1.40
CA PHE A 283 17.37 -5.37 2.55
C PHE A 283 16.19 -4.53 3.07
N GLY A 284 15.14 -4.34 2.26
CA GLY A 284 14.01 -3.45 2.57
C GLY A 284 12.66 -4.16 2.75
N ASN A 285 12.51 -5.43 2.37
CA ASN A 285 11.25 -6.16 2.53
C ASN A 285 11.34 -7.24 3.62
N ALA A 286 10.18 -7.58 4.20
CA ALA A 286 10.02 -8.63 5.19
C ALA A 286 8.62 -9.29 5.10
N LYS A 287 8.48 -10.46 5.75
CA LYS A 287 7.16 -11.08 6.00
C LYS A 287 6.42 -10.33 7.10
N THR A 288 5.20 -9.89 6.81
CA THR A 288 4.19 -9.52 7.82
C THR A 288 3.13 -10.60 7.96
N LEU A 289 2.17 -10.40 8.87
CA LEU A 289 0.97 -11.24 8.99
C LEU A 289 0.06 -11.21 7.74
N ARG A 290 0.24 -10.26 6.81
CA ARG A 290 -0.66 -10.02 5.65
C ARG A 290 0.03 -9.97 4.29
N ASN A 291 1.34 -10.19 4.23
CA ASN A 291 2.13 -10.25 3.01
C ASN A 291 3.47 -10.92 3.31
N ASN A 292 3.86 -11.94 2.54
CA ASN A 292 5.14 -12.63 2.72
C ASN A 292 6.35 -11.83 2.21
N ASN A 293 6.14 -10.83 1.34
CA ASN A 293 7.18 -9.97 0.77
C ASN A 293 6.68 -8.51 0.76
N SER A 294 6.76 -7.86 1.93
CA SER A 294 6.22 -6.51 2.14
C SER A 294 7.33 -5.49 2.28
N SER A 295 7.29 -4.44 1.46
CA SER A 295 8.13 -3.25 1.61
C SER A 295 7.96 -2.67 3.01
N ARG A 296 9.04 -2.58 3.79
CA ARG A 296 9.10 -1.91 5.10
C ARG A 296 9.86 -0.57 5.02
N PHE A 297 9.79 0.03 3.83
CA PHE A 297 10.25 1.36 3.49
C PHE A 297 9.40 1.88 2.32
N GLY A 298 9.31 3.20 2.15
CA GLY A 298 8.78 3.83 0.95
C GLY A 298 9.88 4.02 -0.10
N LYS A 299 9.59 3.69 -1.35
CA LYS A 299 10.52 3.93 -2.48
C LYS A 299 9.88 4.84 -3.52
N PHE A 300 10.66 5.80 -4.00
CA PHE A 300 10.29 6.68 -5.11
C PHE A 300 11.36 6.58 -6.19
N VAL A 301 11.07 5.79 -7.21
CA VAL A 301 12.00 5.56 -8.34
C VAL A 301 11.64 6.54 -9.46
N GLN A 302 12.62 7.33 -9.89
CA GLN A 302 12.50 8.28 -10.98
C GLN A 302 13.22 7.75 -12.22
N ILE A 303 12.52 7.72 -13.34
CA ILE A 303 13.06 7.46 -14.68
C ILE A 303 13.27 8.81 -15.34
N HIS A 304 14.51 9.15 -15.67
CA HIS A 304 14.86 10.44 -16.27
C HIS A 304 14.95 10.33 -17.79
N PHE A 305 14.44 11.33 -18.50
CA PHE A 305 14.34 11.35 -19.96
C PHE A 305 15.11 12.52 -20.57
N ALA A 306 15.76 12.26 -21.70
CA ALA A 306 16.42 13.25 -22.54
C ALA A 306 15.43 13.89 -23.56
N ASN A 307 15.87 14.94 -24.25
CA ASN A 307 15.03 15.75 -25.15
C ASN A 307 14.44 14.98 -26.35
N ASN A 308 15.07 13.89 -26.75
CA ASN A 308 14.62 12.96 -27.79
C ASN A 308 13.59 11.92 -27.27
N GLY A 309 13.24 11.96 -25.98
CA GLY A 309 12.32 11.01 -25.35
C GLY A 309 12.94 9.66 -24.94
N THR A 310 14.25 9.45 -25.08
CA THR A 310 14.91 8.23 -24.60
C THR A 310 15.22 8.30 -23.10
N VAL A 311 15.32 7.14 -22.45
CA VAL A 311 15.75 7.04 -21.04
C VAL A 311 17.21 7.49 -20.91
N ALA A 312 17.45 8.53 -20.12
CA ALA A 312 18.79 9.03 -19.82
C ALA A 312 19.46 8.19 -18.73
N GLY A 313 18.71 7.90 -17.66
CA GLY A 313 19.14 7.17 -16.46
C GLY A 313 18.01 7.16 -15.42
N GLY A 314 18.34 6.96 -14.14
CA GLY A 314 17.34 6.91 -13.07
C GLY A 314 17.82 7.47 -11.73
N PHE A 315 16.90 7.58 -10.77
CA PHE A 315 17.21 7.96 -9.39
C PHE A 315 16.22 7.35 -8.40
N ILE A 316 16.71 6.65 -7.38
CA ILE A 316 15.92 6.04 -6.31
C ILE A 316 16.05 6.90 -5.06
N SER A 317 14.95 7.54 -4.67
CA SER A 317 14.79 8.07 -3.30
C SER A 317 14.13 7.00 -2.42
N HIS A 318 14.54 6.91 -1.16
CA HIS A 318 13.91 6.01 -0.17
C HIS A 318 13.47 6.81 1.07
N TYR A 319 12.49 6.29 1.80
CA TYR A 319 11.85 6.93 2.94
C TYR A 319 11.49 5.92 4.02
N LEU A 320 11.65 6.28 5.31
CA LEU A 320 11.23 5.49 6.49
C LEU A 320 11.53 3.98 6.38
N LEU A 321 12.82 3.60 6.41
CA LEU A 321 13.20 2.21 6.70
C LEU A 321 12.80 1.87 8.15
N GLU A 322 12.13 0.74 8.35
CA GLU A 322 11.72 0.24 9.67
C GLU A 322 12.92 -0.33 10.44
N THR A 323 13.76 0.56 11.00
CA THR A 323 15.01 0.21 11.71
C THR A 323 14.76 -0.72 12.89
N SER A 324 13.65 -0.53 13.62
CA SER A 324 13.26 -1.34 14.78
C SER A 324 13.11 -2.83 14.47
N ARG A 325 12.70 -3.20 13.24
CA ARG A 325 12.57 -4.60 12.79
C ARG A 325 13.88 -5.37 12.85
N VAL A 326 15.03 -4.68 12.73
CA VAL A 326 16.36 -5.29 12.86
C VAL A 326 16.51 -5.96 14.22
N CYS A 327 16.02 -5.33 15.29
CA CYS A 327 16.22 -5.80 16.66
C CYS A 327 15.03 -6.58 17.25
N ARG A 328 13.78 -6.21 16.91
CA ARG A 328 12.56 -6.82 17.47
C ARG A 328 11.48 -6.95 16.39
N GLN A 329 10.82 -8.12 16.33
CA GLN A 329 9.72 -8.40 15.39
C GLN A 329 8.43 -8.74 16.15
N SER A 330 7.28 -8.59 15.49
CA SER A 330 6.00 -9.08 16.00
C SER A 330 5.88 -10.61 15.80
N PRO A 331 5.18 -11.35 16.68
CA PRO A 331 4.99 -12.79 16.53
C PRO A 331 4.39 -13.15 15.17
N GLY A 332 5.03 -14.10 14.46
CA GLY A 332 4.63 -14.54 13.12
C GLY A 332 5.16 -13.70 11.95
N GLU A 333 5.87 -12.59 12.21
CA GLU A 333 6.57 -11.80 11.20
C GLU A 333 8.05 -12.20 11.07
N ARG A 334 8.71 -11.87 9.95
CA ARG A 334 10.18 -12.04 9.81
C ARG A 334 10.92 -10.73 10.06
N ASN A 335 12.22 -10.85 10.34
CA ASN A 335 13.18 -9.78 10.07
C ASN A 335 13.36 -9.62 8.53
N TYR A 336 14.19 -8.69 8.08
CA TYR A 336 14.45 -8.46 6.65
C TYR A 336 14.94 -9.73 5.92
N HIS A 337 14.55 -9.91 4.66
CA HIS A 337 14.84 -11.15 3.93
C HIS A 337 16.33 -11.48 3.83
N ILE A 338 17.21 -10.47 3.74
CA ILE A 338 18.66 -10.62 3.67
C ILE A 338 19.23 -11.58 4.73
N PHE A 339 18.79 -11.50 5.99
CA PHE A 339 19.33 -12.35 7.06
C PHE A 339 19.09 -13.84 6.78
N TYR A 340 17.91 -14.18 6.25
CA TYR A 340 17.52 -15.55 5.91
C TYR A 340 18.14 -16.00 4.58
N GLN A 341 18.21 -15.11 3.59
CA GLN A 341 18.85 -15.36 2.31
C GLN A 341 20.35 -15.67 2.48
N LEU A 342 21.05 -14.88 3.31
CA LEU A 342 22.46 -15.09 3.64
C LEU A 342 22.69 -16.44 4.34
N ILE A 343 21.83 -16.84 5.29
CA ILE A 343 21.92 -18.16 5.93
C ILE A 343 21.60 -19.27 4.92
N ALA A 344 20.51 -19.16 4.15
CA ALA A 344 20.06 -20.20 3.23
C ALA A 344 21.03 -20.43 2.04
N GLY A 345 21.43 -19.35 1.34
CA GLY A 345 22.04 -19.42 0.02
C GLY A 345 23.55 -19.15 -0.06
N SER A 346 24.21 -18.76 1.04
CA SER A 346 25.68 -18.57 1.06
C SER A 346 26.46 -19.87 0.80
N SER A 347 27.65 -19.78 0.20
CA SER A 347 28.54 -20.94 0.05
C SER A 347 28.99 -21.50 1.42
N PRO A 348 29.43 -22.78 1.50
CA PRO A 348 29.91 -23.36 2.76
C PRO A 348 31.07 -22.55 3.37
N ASP A 349 31.98 -22.07 2.55
CA ASP A 349 33.14 -21.28 2.98
C ASP A 349 32.75 -19.88 3.45
N LEU A 350 31.81 -19.22 2.76
CA LEU A 350 31.28 -17.93 3.17
C LEU A 350 30.55 -18.05 4.51
N TYR A 351 29.72 -19.08 4.67
CA TYR A 351 29.00 -19.37 5.92
C TYR A 351 29.98 -19.58 7.09
N LYS A 352 31.04 -20.37 6.88
CA LYS A 352 32.09 -20.63 7.88
C LYS A 352 32.94 -19.37 8.18
N ARG A 353 33.23 -18.54 7.18
CA ARG A 353 33.98 -17.28 7.31
C ARG A 353 33.20 -16.23 8.09
N LEU A 354 31.89 -16.13 7.84
CA LEU A 354 30.97 -15.21 8.53
C LEU A 354 30.49 -15.72 9.89
N LYS A 355 30.92 -16.92 10.31
CA LYS A 355 30.55 -17.53 11.60
C LYS A 355 29.02 -17.63 11.77
N LEU A 356 28.30 -17.92 10.70
CA LEU A 356 26.84 -18.00 10.73
C LEU A 356 26.38 -19.30 11.40
N ASP A 357 25.21 -19.23 12.04
CA ASP A 357 24.48 -20.39 12.55
C ASP A 357 23.05 -20.41 11.98
N LYS A 358 22.26 -21.41 12.38
CA LYS A 358 20.84 -21.56 12.06
C LYS A 358 20.05 -20.33 12.56
N PRO A 359 18.90 -19.98 11.95
CA PRO A 359 18.08 -18.86 12.43
C PRO A 359 17.65 -19.00 13.91
N ASP A 360 17.39 -20.23 14.36
CA ASP A 360 17.06 -20.54 15.76
C ASP A 360 18.30 -20.54 16.68
N CYS A 361 19.50 -20.77 16.14
CA CYS A 361 20.78 -20.84 16.88
C CYS A 361 21.52 -19.50 16.95
N PHE A 362 20.91 -18.42 16.46
CA PHE A 362 21.09 -17.09 17.07
C PHE A 362 20.36 -17.03 18.43
N THR A 363 20.60 -18.03 19.28
CA THR A 363 20.23 -18.14 20.69
C THR A 363 21.27 -19.01 21.39
N VAL A 364 21.71 -18.62 22.59
CA VAL A 364 22.60 -19.50 23.38
C VAL A 364 21.76 -20.57 24.08
N SER A 365 22.09 -21.83 23.83
CA SER A 365 21.49 -22.97 24.52
C SER A 365 22.13 -23.19 25.88
N VAL A 366 21.36 -22.98 26.97
CA VAL A 366 21.20 -23.89 28.13
C VAL A 366 20.17 -23.29 29.10
N GLN A 367 19.52 -24.17 29.86
CA GLN A 367 18.39 -24.01 30.78
C GLN A 367 18.12 -22.67 31.52
N LEU A 368 16.81 -22.42 31.71
CA LEU A 368 16.17 -21.78 32.88
C LEU A 368 16.12 -20.24 33.01
N VAL A 369 16.38 -19.45 31.95
CA VAL A 369 15.86 -18.06 31.86
C VAL A 369 15.31 -17.77 30.45
N PRO A 370 14.15 -17.08 30.30
CA PRO A 370 13.69 -16.58 29.00
C PRO A 370 14.55 -15.40 28.48
N SER A 371 15.74 -15.69 27.96
CA SER A 371 16.61 -14.71 27.29
C SER A 371 15.89 -14.03 26.12
N GLN A 372 15.83 -12.69 26.13
CA GLN A 372 15.04 -11.91 25.16
C GLN A 372 15.88 -11.41 23.98
N CYS A 373 17.22 -11.49 24.06
CA CYS A 373 18.11 -10.92 23.06
C CYS A 373 18.41 -11.92 21.94
N SER A 374 17.65 -11.79 20.85
CA SER A 374 18.00 -12.36 19.56
C SER A 374 17.22 -11.64 18.47
N TYR A 375 17.92 -11.26 17.41
CA TYR A 375 17.37 -10.52 16.28
C TYR A 375 16.56 -11.38 15.32
N LEU A 376 16.43 -12.70 15.56
CA LEU A 376 15.61 -13.62 14.75
C LEU A 376 14.58 -14.43 15.59
N LYS A 377 14.89 -14.75 16.85
CA LYS A 377 14.06 -15.59 17.76
C LYS A 377 12.62 -15.09 17.97
N ASN A 378 12.42 -13.77 17.94
CA ASN A 378 11.14 -13.14 18.28
C ASN A 378 10.12 -13.19 17.12
N GLY A 379 10.56 -13.57 15.92
CA GLY A 379 9.73 -13.70 14.72
C GLY A 379 9.51 -15.15 14.28
N PHE A 380 9.01 -15.30 13.07
CA PHE A 380 8.99 -16.56 12.33
C PHE A 380 10.40 -16.86 11.78
N THR A 381 10.97 -18.01 12.09
CA THR A 381 12.35 -18.38 11.67
C THR A 381 12.42 -19.18 10.38
N GLY A 382 11.29 -19.66 9.84
CA GLY A 382 11.23 -20.55 8.67
C GLY A 382 11.67 -19.92 7.34
N PHE A 383 12.20 -20.77 6.45
CA PHE A 383 12.65 -20.40 5.11
C PHE A 383 11.51 -20.47 4.09
N PHE A 384 11.56 -19.59 3.09
CA PHE A 384 10.68 -19.61 1.93
C PHE A 384 11.31 -20.37 0.76
N ALA A 385 10.49 -21.13 0.03
CA ALA A 385 10.85 -21.79 -1.22
C ALA A 385 9.67 -21.76 -2.20
N ASN A 386 9.97 -21.74 -3.51
CA ASN A 386 8.94 -21.91 -4.53
C ASN A 386 8.56 -23.40 -4.66
N PHE A 387 7.29 -23.70 -4.97
CA PHE A 387 6.79 -25.08 -5.15
C PHE A 387 7.59 -25.88 -6.19
N ASP A 388 7.99 -25.26 -7.30
CA ASP A 388 8.78 -25.87 -8.37
C ASP A 388 10.30 -25.86 -8.13
N SER A 389 10.75 -25.35 -6.97
CA SER A 389 12.18 -25.15 -6.69
C SER A 389 12.81 -26.31 -5.93
N GLN A 390 14.03 -26.67 -6.32
CA GLN A 390 14.90 -27.58 -5.56
C GLN A 390 15.52 -26.90 -4.31
N SER A 391 15.10 -25.70 -3.93
CA SER A 391 15.68 -24.94 -2.81
C SER A 391 15.66 -25.70 -1.48
N PRO A 392 14.59 -26.43 -1.10
CA PRO A 392 14.57 -27.23 0.12
C PRO A 392 15.60 -28.37 0.15
N SER A 393 16.04 -28.89 -1.01
CA SER A 393 17.09 -29.91 -1.08
C SER A 393 18.51 -29.33 -1.24
N LYS A 394 18.64 -28.05 -1.63
CA LYS A 394 19.93 -27.35 -1.76
C LYS A 394 20.38 -26.65 -0.47
N ILE A 395 19.46 -26.28 0.42
CA ILE A 395 19.79 -25.75 1.74
C ILE A 395 20.35 -26.89 2.61
N LEU A 396 21.59 -26.74 3.07
CA LEU A 396 22.28 -27.76 3.86
C LEU A 396 21.58 -28.01 5.20
N LYS A 397 21.43 -29.30 5.57
CA LYS A 397 20.71 -29.72 6.79
C LYS A 397 21.25 -29.11 8.09
N ASN A 398 22.54 -28.75 8.14
CA ASN A 398 23.14 -28.08 9.30
C ASN A 398 22.71 -26.61 9.46
N ARG A 399 22.00 -26.03 8.49
CA ARG A 399 21.42 -24.68 8.55
C ARG A 399 19.92 -24.67 8.90
N LEU A 400 19.30 -25.86 8.94
CA LEU A 400 17.92 -26.06 9.36
C LEU A 400 17.88 -26.32 10.87
N GLY A 401 17.03 -25.58 11.59
CA GLY A 401 16.80 -25.75 13.02
C GLY A 401 15.54 -26.57 13.27
N ASN A 402 14.64 -26.03 14.09
CA ASN A 402 13.24 -26.46 14.13
C ASN A 402 12.43 -25.81 12.98
N THR A 403 13.11 -25.13 12.07
CA THR A 403 12.54 -24.33 10.97
C THR A 403 11.79 -25.17 9.94
N SER A 404 10.49 -24.91 9.81
CA SER A 404 9.69 -25.41 8.69
C SER A 404 9.92 -24.60 7.41
N PHE A 405 9.75 -25.25 6.26
CA PHE A 405 9.63 -24.57 4.98
C PHE A 405 8.21 -24.01 4.82
N SER A 406 8.10 -22.76 4.37
CA SER A 406 6.86 -22.18 3.85
C SER A 406 6.96 -22.04 2.34
N TYR A 407 5.93 -22.49 1.63
CA TYR A 407 5.90 -22.35 0.18
C TYR A 407 5.20 -21.05 -0.22
N ASP A 408 5.83 -20.31 -1.13
CA ASP A 408 5.35 -19.04 -1.68
C ASP A 408 5.60 -19.03 -3.20
N SER A 409 4.87 -18.23 -3.98
CA SER A 409 5.07 -18.16 -5.43
C SER A 409 6.08 -17.09 -5.86
N MET A 410 6.40 -16.14 -4.97
CA MET A 410 7.27 -14.99 -5.21
C MET A 410 8.56 -15.02 -4.38
N VAL A 411 8.54 -15.65 -3.21
CA VAL A 411 9.69 -15.69 -2.28
C VAL A 411 10.37 -17.06 -2.25
N ASP A 412 11.67 -17.03 -2.48
CA ASP A 412 12.58 -18.15 -2.30
C ASP A 412 13.86 -17.59 -1.68
N ASP A 413 14.26 -18.07 -0.50
CA ASP A 413 15.42 -17.52 0.21
C ASP A 413 16.76 -17.96 -0.43
N PHE A 414 16.83 -19.19 -0.96
CA PHE A 414 18.04 -19.73 -1.58
C PHE A 414 18.30 -19.07 -2.95
N ASN A 415 17.31 -19.13 -3.85
CA ASN A 415 17.37 -18.47 -5.16
C ASN A 415 17.30 -16.94 -5.01
N GLY A 416 16.74 -16.42 -3.91
CA GLY A 416 16.82 -15.02 -3.51
C GLY A 416 18.26 -14.54 -3.35
N PHE A 417 19.07 -15.25 -2.55
CA PHE A 417 20.48 -14.92 -2.37
C PHE A 417 21.28 -14.95 -3.69
N GLN A 418 21.07 -15.96 -4.53
CA GLN A 418 21.76 -16.09 -5.81
C GLN A 418 21.43 -14.93 -6.77
N ARG A 419 20.16 -14.49 -6.81
CA ARG A 419 19.74 -13.29 -7.57
C ARG A 419 20.29 -12.00 -6.96
N LEU A 420 20.41 -11.92 -5.64
CA LEU A 420 20.98 -10.78 -4.93
C LEU A 420 22.48 -10.62 -5.22
N GLU A 421 23.26 -11.70 -5.16
CA GLU A 421 24.71 -11.64 -5.44
C GLU A 421 24.97 -11.20 -6.90
N ALA A 422 24.21 -11.75 -7.85
CA ALA A 422 24.25 -11.31 -9.24
C ALA A 422 23.87 -9.82 -9.39
N ALA A 423 22.84 -9.35 -8.69
CA ALA A 423 22.41 -7.95 -8.71
C ALA A 423 23.47 -6.99 -8.13
N LEU A 424 24.11 -7.33 -7.01
CA LEU A 424 25.19 -6.52 -6.43
C LEU A 424 26.38 -6.39 -7.39
N LYS A 425 26.74 -7.48 -8.08
CA LYS A 425 27.77 -7.48 -9.14
C LYS A 425 27.35 -6.63 -10.35
N MET A 426 26.09 -6.68 -10.76
CA MET A 426 25.55 -5.82 -11.83
C MET A 426 25.52 -4.32 -11.46
N SER A 427 25.25 -3.97 -10.20
CA SER A 427 25.34 -2.58 -9.70
C SER A 427 26.78 -2.08 -9.51
N GLY A 428 27.79 -2.80 -10.00
CA GLY A 428 29.18 -2.34 -9.99
C GLY A 428 29.84 -2.33 -8.61
N LEU A 429 29.40 -3.20 -7.69
CA LEU A 429 30.13 -3.48 -6.46
C LEU A 429 31.20 -4.54 -6.71
N ASN A 430 32.41 -4.30 -6.21
CA ASN A 430 33.50 -5.27 -6.27
C ASN A 430 33.40 -6.34 -5.16
N GLU A 431 34.21 -7.40 -5.25
CA GLU A 431 34.13 -8.52 -4.29
C GLU A 431 34.47 -8.13 -2.85
N GLN A 432 35.31 -7.10 -2.63
CA GLN A 432 35.62 -6.60 -1.29
C GLN A 432 34.44 -5.81 -0.71
N GLU A 433 33.75 -5.00 -1.53
CA GLU A 433 32.50 -4.33 -1.16
C GLU A 433 31.39 -5.33 -0.83
N ILE A 434 31.24 -6.39 -1.64
CA ILE A 434 30.24 -7.45 -1.41
C ILE A 434 30.57 -8.22 -0.12
N MET A 435 31.84 -8.55 0.12
CA MET A 435 32.28 -9.16 1.38
C MET A 435 32.09 -8.22 2.58
N PHE A 436 32.24 -6.91 2.41
CA PHE A 436 31.94 -5.92 3.44
C PHE A 436 30.45 -5.90 3.81
N VAL A 437 29.56 -5.93 2.81
CA VAL A 437 28.10 -6.03 3.02
C VAL A 437 27.74 -7.29 3.81
N TRP A 438 28.29 -8.45 3.43
CA TRP A 438 28.07 -9.71 4.16
C TRP A 438 28.63 -9.70 5.58
N SER A 439 29.85 -9.17 5.77
CA SER A 439 30.50 -9.09 7.09
C SER A 439 29.72 -8.15 8.01
N THR A 440 29.27 -7.00 7.51
CA THR A 440 28.45 -6.05 8.27
C THR A 440 27.13 -6.68 8.73
N ILE A 441 26.42 -7.39 7.85
CA ILE A 441 25.16 -8.06 8.19
C ILE A 441 25.36 -9.19 9.21
N ALA A 442 26.41 -10.00 9.05
CA ALA A 442 26.75 -11.03 10.03
C ALA A 442 27.18 -10.43 11.39
N GLY A 443 27.94 -9.34 11.38
CA GLY A 443 28.34 -8.59 12.58
C GLY A 443 27.16 -8.03 13.37
N VAL A 444 26.12 -7.54 12.67
CA VAL A 444 24.85 -7.11 13.28
C VAL A 444 24.06 -8.28 13.88
N LEU A 445 24.03 -9.46 13.23
CA LEU A 445 23.42 -10.66 13.83
C LEU A 445 24.14 -11.11 15.11
N HIS A 446 25.48 -11.17 15.08
CA HIS A 446 26.27 -11.52 16.27
C HIS A 446 26.15 -10.48 17.39
N LEU A 447 26.04 -9.18 17.06
CA LEU A 447 25.78 -8.13 18.04
C LEU A 447 24.46 -8.38 18.79
N GLY A 448 23.43 -8.89 18.12
CA GLY A 448 22.13 -9.21 18.72
C GLY A 448 22.14 -10.35 19.75
N ASN A 449 23.20 -11.18 19.77
CA ASN A 449 23.39 -12.25 20.77
C ASN A 449 24.09 -11.77 22.06
N VAL A 450 24.50 -10.49 22.14
CA VAL A 450 25.25 -9.96 23.30
C VAL A 450 24.29 -9.59 24.43
N GLU A 451 24.27 -10.38 25.51
CA GLU A 451 23.48 -10.12 26.73
C GLU A 451 24.30 -9.47 27.86
N PHE A 452 23.63 -8.76 28.76
CA PHE A 452 24.24 -7.98 29.84
C PHE A 452 23.71 -8.41 31.22
N GLU A 453 24.63 -8.68 32.15
CA GLU A 453 24.35 -8.90 33.57
C GLU A 453 24.63 -7.60 34.34
N ASP A 454 23.76 -7.18 35.26
CA ASP A 454 24.09 -6.07 36.17
C ASP A 454 25.16 -6.49 37.20
N ILE A 455 26.02 -5.55 37.61
CA ILE A 455 27.06 -5.75 38.61
C ILE A 455 26.48 -5.41 39.98
N VAL A 456 26.23 -6.44 40.79
CA VAL A 456 25.62 -6.30 42.13
C VAL A 456 26.67 -5.89 43.18
N ASP A 457 27.94 -6.24 42.98
CA ASP A 457 28.98 -6.20 44.01
C ASP A 457 29.83 -4.89 44.03
N ASP A 458 29.68 -3.98 43.06
CA ASP A 458 30.41 -2.70 43.00
C ASP A 458 29.51 -1.53 43.37
N SER A 459 29.91 -0.74 44.37
CA SER A 459 29.22 0.48 44.83
C SER A 459 29.04 1.55 43.75
N LYS A 460 29.74 1.46 42.62
CA LYS A 460 29.56 2.34 41.44
C LYS A 460 28.39 1.90 40.56
N GLY A 461 27.99 0.64 40.63
CA GLY A 461 27.00 0.01 39.74
C GLY A 461 27.42 -0.05 38.27
N GLY A 462 26.55 -0.64 37.46
CA GLY A 462 26.74 -0.81 36.01
C GLY A 462 26.44 -2.24 35.58
N CYS A 463 26.84 -2.60 34.35
CA CYS A 463 26.69 -3.94 33.80
C CYS A 463 28.00 -4.48 33.20
N LYS A 464 28.04 -5.79 33.03
CA LYS A 464 29.08 -6.57 32.37
C LYS A 464 28.41 -7.43 31.27
N ILE A 465 29.16 -7.85 30.26
CA ILE A 465 28.66 -8.81 29.28
C ILE A 465 28.57 -10.21 29.93
N ALA A 466 27.49 -10.92 29.62
CA ALA A 466 27.23 -12.26 30.15
C ALA A 466 28.29 -13.26 29.65
N LYS A 467 28.76 -14.17 30.52
CA LYS A 467 29.93 -15.03 30.23
C LYS A 467 29.75 -15.93 29.01
N ASN A 468 28.51 -16.33 28.72
CA ASN A 468 28.11 -17.16 27.60
C ASN A 468 28.07 -16.41 26.24
N CYS A 469 28.19 -15.08 26.25
CA CYS A 469 28.08 -14.23 25.06
C CYS A 469 29.44 -13.67 24.58
N GLU A 470 30.56 -14.00 25.24
CA GLU A 470 31.89 -13.45 24.91
C GLU A 470 32.31 -13.78 23.45
N GLU A 471 31.99 -14.99 22.96
CA GLU A 471 32.24 -15.37 21.56
C GLU A 471 31.45 -14.52 20.56
N ALA A 472 30.21 -14.13 20.90
CA ALA A 472 29.41 -13.26 20.03
C ALA A 472 30.00 -11.85 19.94
N VAL A 473 30.59 -11.34 21.04
CA VAL A 473 31.35 -10.08 21.03
C VAL A 473 32.59 -10.20 20.15
N MET A 474 33.36 -11.29 20.28
CA MET A 474 34.56 -11.53 19.46
C MET A 474 34.22 -11.65 17.97
N HIS A 475 33.16 -12.40 17.62
CA HIS A 475 32.69 -12.54 16.24
C HIS A 475 32.17 -11.20 15.68
N SER A 476 31.33 -10.46 16.43
CA SER A 476 30.83 -9.16 16.02
C SER A 476 31.96 -8.13 15.84
N ALA A 477 32.91 -8.06 16.78
CA ALA A 477 34.08 -7.18 16.66
C ALA A 477 34.91 -7.48 15.42
N ALA A 478 35.28 -8.74 15.18
CA ALA A 478 36.05 -9.14 14.00
C ALA A 478 35.31 -8.86 12.68
N LEU A 479 33.99 -9.06 12.63
CA LEU A 479 33.15 -8.83 11.45
C LEU A 479 32.82 -7.34 11.20
N LEU A 480 33.01 -6.48 12.19
CA LEU A 480 32.90 -5.02 12.09
C LEU A 480 34.27 -4.31 12.07
N GLY A 481 35.37 -5.06 12.10
CA GLY A 481 36.74 -4.53 12.08
C GLY A 481 37.17 -3.81 13.36
N LEU A 482 36.51 -4.08 14.49
CA LEU A 482 36.75 -3.47 15.80
C LEU A 482 37.62 -4.35 16.70
N GLN A 483 38.22 -3.75 17.74
CA GLN A 483 38.81 -4.51 18.84
C GLN A 483 37.74 -4.97 19.83
N ALA A 484 37.72 -6.27 20.17
CA ALA A 484 36.70 -6.85 21.05
C ALA A 484 36.68 -6.23 22.46
N ILE A 485 37.84 -5.80 22.97
CA ILE A 485 37.97 -5.14 24.29
C ILE A 485 37.28 -3.77 24.29
N GLU A 486 37.55 -2.92 23.29
CA GLU A 486 36.90 -1.59 23.20
C GLU A 486 35.42 -1.70 22.83
N LEU A 487 35.00 -2.71 22.05
CA LEU A 487 33.57 -3.00 21.85
C LEU A 487 32.87 -3.36 23.17
N LYS A 488 33.49 -4.25 23.97
CA LYS A 488 32.98 -4.64 25.29
C LYS A 488 32.89 -3.45 26.26
N LEU A 489 33.92 -2.61 26.30
CA LEU A 489 33.94 -1.40 27.14
C LEU A 489 32.93 -0.34 26.66
N GLY A 490 32.81 -0.13 25.35
CA GLY A 490 31.90 0.86 24.77
C GLY A 490 30.42 0.50 24.91
N LEU A 491 30.08 -0.80 24.92
CA LEU A 491 28.72 -1.27 25.19
C LEU A 491 28.33 -1.15 26.67
N CYS A 492 29.26 -1.38 27.60
CA CYS A 492 29.01 -1.31 29.05
C CYS A 492 29.17 0.09 29.67
N ALA A 493 29.78 1.06 28.99
CA ALA A 493 29.99 2.42 29.52
C ALA A 493 29.92 3.51 28.43
N ARG A 494 29.22 4.61 28.73
CA ARG A 494 29.19 5.81 27.86
C ARG A 494 30.28 6.80 28.25
N ILE A 495 30.87 7.48 27.27
CA ILE A 495 31.83 8.57 27.52
C ILE A 495 31.08 9.90 27.59
N MET A 496 31.30 10.67 28.65
CA MET A 496 30.73 12.01 28.83
C MET A 496 31.84 13.03 29.11
N GLN A 497 31.68 14.26 28.62
CA GLN A 497 32.56 15.38 28.94
C GLN A 497 31.95 16.25 30.03
N THR A 498 32.70 16.56 31.08
CA THR A 498 32.20 17.40 32.20
C THR A 498 32.24 18.89 31.87
N THR A 499 31.24 19.64 32.32
CA THR A 499 31.07 21.08 32.05
C THR A 499 31.73 22.02 33.08
N LYS A 500 32.46 21.50 34.07
CA LYS A 500 33.08 22.34 35.11
C LYS A 500 34.47 22.85 34.71
N VAL A 501 34.54 24.18 34.51
CA VAL A 501 35.70 25.07 34.66
C VAL A 501 37.02 24.58 34.02
N GLY A 502 37.21 24.89 32.74
CA GLY A 502 38.47 24.73 32.01
C GLY A 502 38.26 24.72 30.50
N LEU A 503 39.28 25.12 29.73
CA LEU A 503 39.19 25.20 28.25
C LEU A 503 39.04 23.83 27.57
N ARG A 504 39.23 22.72 28.29
CA ARG A 504 38.86 21.36 27.88
C ARG A 504 38.36 20.60 29.11
N GLY A 505 37.06 20.31 29.15
CA GLY A 505 36.47 19.47 30.21
C GLY A 505 36.98 18.03 30.11
N THR A 506 37.14 17.35 31.24
CA THR A 506 37.64 15.97 31.29
C THR A 506 36.61 14.97 30.74
N LEU A 507 37.12 13.91 30.11
CA LEU A 507 36.33 12.78 29.63
C LEU A 507 36.19 11.72 30.75
N ILE A 508 34.97 11.34 31.07
CA ILE A 508 34.67 10.33 32.08
C ILE A 508 33.89 9.18 31.42
N ARG A 509 34.33 7.94 31.64
CA ARG A 509 33.56 6.72 31.34
C ARG A 509 32.53 6.51 32.47
N VAL A 510 31.24 6.57 32.13
CA VAL A 510 30.12 6.37 33.04
C VAL A 510 29.52 4.97 32.76
N PRO A 511 29.53 4.04 33.74
CA PRO A 511 28.91 2.73 33.57
C PRO A 511 27.42 2.84 33.23
N LEU A 512 26.96 1.95 32.35
CA LEU A 512 25.55 1.81 31.98
C LEU A 512 24.92 0.63 32.72
N LYS A 513 23.62 0.72 33.03
CA LYS A 513 22.83 -0.43 33.51
C LYS A 513 22.52 -1.41 32.37
N SER A 514 22.19 -2.66 32.70
CA SER A 514 21.85 -3.73 31.73
C SER A 514 20.89 -3.29 30.62
N HIS A 515 19.82 -2.58 30.97
CA HIS A 515 18.82 -2.07 30.02
C HIS A 515 19.33 -0.88 29.18
N GLU A 516 20.16 0.00 29.73
CA GLU A 516 20.81 1.10 28.98
C GLU A 516 21.82 0.54 27.96
N ALA A 517 22.62 -0.45 28.36
CA ALA A 517 23.55 -1.15 27.48
C ALA A 517 22.82 -1.94 26.38
N SER A 518 21.71 -2.61 26.72
CA SER A 518 20.84 -3.29 25.75
C SER A 518 20.23 -2.32 24.73
N ALA A 519 19.79 -1.14 25.19
CA ALA A 519 19.29 -0.08 24.30
C ALA A 519 20.40 0.51 23.41
N GLY A 520 21.61 0.71 23.95
CA GLY A 520 22.77 1.17 23.19
C GLY A 520 23.23 0.19 22.12
N ARG A 521 23.25 -1.12 22.45
CA ARG A 521 23.48 -2.23 21.51
C ARG A 521 22.46 -2.22 20.37
N ASP A 522 21.16 -2.15 20.71
CA ASP A 522 20.09 -2.11 19.72
C ASP A 522 20.15 -0.84 18.85
N ALA A 523 20.48 0.32 19.42
CA ALA A 523 20.69 1.56 18.67
C ALA A 523 21.87 1.46 17.70
N LEU A 524 22.98 0.82 18.11
CA LEU A 524 24.14 0.59 17.25
C LEU A 524 23.80 -0.35 16.08
N ALA A 525 23.09 -1.45 16.34
CA ALA A 525 22.63 -2.38 15.31
C ALA A 525 21.72 -1.71 14.28
N LYS A 526 20.73 -0.92 14.74
CA LYS A 526 19.87 -0.09 13.89
C LYS A 526 20.68 0.88 13.04
N ALA A 527 21.63 1.60 13.64
CA ALA A 527 22.43 2.62 12.97
C ALA A 527 23.30 2.01 11.86
N ILE A 528 24.02 0.92 12.16
CA ILE A 528 24.84 0.20 11.18
C ILE A 528 23.97 -0.30 10.01
N TYR A 529 22.83 -0.94 10.27
CA TYR A 529 21.94 -1.45 9.22
C TYR A 529 21.34 -0.33 8.36
N SER A 530 20.88 0.75 9.00
CA SER A 530 20.30 1.93 8.34
C SER A 530 21.32 2.62 7.43
N LYS A 531 22.56 2.81 7.92
CA LYS A 531 23.66 3.37 7.14
C LYS A 531 24.12 2.47 5.99
N LEU A 532 24.10 1.16 6.18
CA LEU A 532 24.38 0.20 5.10
C LEU A 532 23.30 0.29 4.00
N PHE A 533 22.03 0.46 4.37
CA PHE A 533 20.93 0.66 3.42
C PHE A 533 21.02 2.00 2.68
N ASP A 534 21.29 3.11 3.39
CA ASP A 534 21.60 4.43 2.81
C ASP A 534 22.68 4.30 1.71
N TRP A 535 23.76 3.57 2.01
CA TRP A 535 24.88 3.37 1.10
C TRP A 535 24.57 2.43 -0.08
N LEU A 536 23.82 1.35 0.13
CA LEU A 536 23.38 0.47 -0.97
C LEU A 536 22.51 1.24 -1.96
N VAL A 537 21.59 2.09 -1.47
CA VAL A 537 20.80 2.99 -2.34
C VAL A 537 21.68 4.00 -3.06
N LEU A 538 22.74 4.52 -2.41
CA LEU A 538 23.71 5.40 -3.06
C LEU A 538 24.51 4.70 -4.17
N ARG A 539 25.01 3.47 -3.95
CA ARG A 539 25.74 2.70 -4.97
C ARG A 539 24.81 2.34 -6.15
N ILE A 540 23.56 1.97 -5.89
CA ILE A 540 22.54 1.78 -6.95
C ILE A 540 22.35 3.06 -7.77
N ASN A 541 22.23 4.24 -7.12
CA ASN A 541 22.09 5.51 -7.82
C ASN A 541 23.34 5.87 -8.66
N GLN A 542 24.53 5.49 -8.22
CA GLN A 542 25.77 5.62 -8.99
C GLN A 542 25.81 4.68 -10.21
N SER A 543 25.10 3.55 -10.19
CA SER A 543 25.04 2.61 -11.32
C SER A 543 23.95 2.93 -12.36
N ILE A 544 23.20 4.03 -12.21
CA ILE A 544 22.15 4.47 -13.16
C ILE A 544 22.21 5.98 -13.54
N PRO A 545 23.40 6.56 -13.79
CA PRO A 545 23.60 8.02 -13.88
C PRO A 545 22.93 8.70 -15.08
N PHE A 546 22.72 10.01 -14.98
CA PHE A 546 22.20 10.88 -16.05
C PHE A 546 22.76 12.31 -15.94
N ASP A 547 23.28 12.86 -17.04
CA ASP A 547 23.90 14.21 -17.02
C ASP A 547 22.87 15.34 -17.13
N LYS A 548 21.82 15.14 -17.94
CA LYS A 548 20.78 16.13 -18.22
C LYS A 548 19.41 15.46 -18.29
N SER A 549 18.46 16.01 -17.55
CA SER A 549 17.08 15.53 -17.45
C SER A 549 16.12 16.68 -17.70
N THR A 550 15.28 16.60 -18.73
CA THR A 550 14.22 17.60 -18.98
C THR A 550 12.83 17.14 -18.57
N ASN A 551 12.59 15.82 -18.52
CA ASN A 551 11.40 15.24 -17.90
C ASN A 551 11.78 14.03 -17.04
N PHE A 552 10.93 13.68 -16.06
CA PHE A 552 11.02 12.40 -15.36
C PHE A 552 9.64 11.78 -15.12
N VAL A 553 9.60 10.46 -15.06
CA VAL A 553 8.46 9.67 -14.55
C VAL A 553 8.85 9.09 -13.20
N GLY A 554 8.18 9.52 -12.13
CA GLY A 554 8.32 8.99 -10.78
C GLY A 554 7.32 7.89 -10.49
N VAL A 555 7.75 6.86 -9.77
CA VAL A 555 6.93 5.74 -9.30
C VAL A 555 7.08 5.67 -7.79
N LEU A 556 6.01 6.00 -7.06
CA LEU A 556 5.92 5.90 -5.62
C LEU A 556 5.29 4.54 -5.26
N ASP A 557 6.01 3.73 -4.49
CA ASP A 557 5.52 2.50 -3.88
C ASP A 557 5.82 2.56 -2.38
N VAL A 558 4.76 2.53 -1.57
CA VAL A 558 4.80 2.74 -0.12
C VAL A 558 4.02 1.64 0.59
N ALA A 559 4.34 1.42 1.87
CA ALA A 559 3.53 0.57 2.73
C ALA A 559 2.09 1.10 2.76
N GLY A 560 1.12 0.27 2.34
CA GLY A 560 -0.30 0.58 2.44
C GLY A 560 -0.78 0.60 3.89
N PHE A 561 -1.97 1.16 4.11
CA PHE A 561 -2.60 1.26 5.43
C PHE A 561 -2.61 -0.10 6.17
N GLU A 562 -2.04 -0.12 7.38
CA GLU A 562 -1.90 -1.33 8.19
C GLU A 562 -2.88 -1.32 9.37
N TYR A 563 -3.56 -2.45 9.60
CA TYR A 563 -4.22 -2.69 10.89
C TYR A 563 -4.03 -4.14 11.30
N TYR A 564 -3.54 -4.35 12.52
CA TYR A 564 -3.32 -5.63 13.16
C TYR A 564 -4.07 -5.66 14.50
N ALA A 565 -4.08 -6.80 15.19
CA ALA A 565 -4.71 -6.94 16.52
C ALA A 565 -3.94 -6.18 17.63
N VAL A 566 -2.66 -5.90 17.39
CA VAL A 566 -1.80 -4.99 18.17
C VAL A 566 -1.02 -4.17 17.16
N ASN A 567 -1.05 -2.84 17.27
CA ASN A 567 -0.35 -1.93 16.35
C ASN A 567 0.66 -1.12 17.16
N SER A 568 1.87 -0.94 16.63
CA SER A 568 2.95 -0.25 17.32
C SER A 568 3.36 1.04 16.60
N PHE A 569 4.46 1.67 17.02
CA PHE A 569 4.92 2.97 16.52
C PHE A 569 5.14 2.98 14.99
N GLU A 570 5.53 1.84 14.42
CA GLU A 570 5.76 1.64 13.00
C GLU A 570 4.46 1.74 12.20
N GLN A 571 3.40 1.05 12.62
CA GLN A 571 2.06 1.19 12.03
C GLN A 571 1.53 2.61 12.22
N PHE A 572 1.81 3.25 13.36
CA PHE A 572 1.41 4.64 13.63
C PHE A 572 2.05 5.61 12.63
N CYS A 573 3.34 5.47 12.31
CA CYS A 573 4.00 6.24 11.24
C CYS A 573 3.50 5.86 9.83
N ILE A 574 3.29 4.58 9.53
CA ILE A 574 2.79 4.14 8.21
C ILE A 574 1.36 4.65 7.95
N ASN A 575 0.48 4.59 8.94
CA ASN A 575 -0.89 5.07 8.80
C ASN A 575 -0.96 6.60 8.73
N TYR A 576 -0.09 7.31 9.46
CA TYR A 576 0.11 8.75 9.27
C TYR A 576 0.59 9.10 7.84
N CYS A 577 1.49 8.29 7.26
CA CYS A 577 1.90 8.41 5.85
C CYS A 577 0.71 8.29 4.89
N ASN A 578 -0.12 7.27 5.10
CA ASN A 578 -1.31 7.01 4.28
C ASN A 578 -2.36 8.12 4.46
N GLU A 579 -2.53 8.69 5.66
CA GLU A 579 -3.42 9.83 5.94
C GLU A 579 -3.00 11.07 5.11
N LYS A 580 -1.70 11.42 5.12
CA LYS A 580 -1.13 12.51 4.30
C LYS A 580 -1.29 12.26 2.79
N LEU A 581 -1.03 11.04 2.33
CA LEU A 581 -1.18 10.67 0.91
C LEU A 581 -2.66 10.65 0.47
N GLN A 582 -3.58 10.29 1.35
CA GLN A 582 -5.03 10.36 1.09
C GLN A 582 -5.54 11.80 1.07
N HIS A 583 -5.03 12.68 1.93
CA HIS A 583 -5.32 14.12 1.89
C HIS A 583 -4.86 14.73 0.56
N PHE A 584 -3.62 14.46 0.14
CA PHE A 584 -3.11 14.90 -1.17
C PHE A 584 -3.95 14.36 -2.34
N PHE A 585 -4.45 13.12 -2.27
CA PHE A 585 -5.40 12.59 -3.25
C PHE A 585 -6.73 13.35 -3.25
N ASN A 586 -7.31 13.62 -2.07
CA ASN A 586 -8.55 14.37 -1.94
C ASN A 586 -8.40 15.79 -2.54
N GLU A 587 -7.29 16.48 -2.25
CA GLU A 587 -7.00 17.78 -2.87
C GLU A 587 -6.86 17.67 -4.40
N ARG A 588 -6.00 16.77 -4.88
CA ARG A 588 -5.61 16.66 -6.29
C ARG A 588 -6.73 16.14 -7.21
N ILE A 589 -7.70 15.39 -6.67
CA ILE A 589 -8.80 14.79 -7.44
C ILE A 589 -10.15 15.48 -7.19
N LEU A 590 -10.44 15.90 -5.94
CA LEU A 590 -11.78 16.41 -5.58
C LEU A 590 -11.82 17.94 -5.50
N LYS A 591 -10.80 18.56 -4.88
CA LYS A 591 -10.72 20.01 -4.67
C LYS A 591 -10.31 20.75 -5.95
N GLU A 592 -9.27 20.27 -6.64
CA GLU A 592 -8.83 20.85 -7.92
C GLU A 592 -9.88 20.75 -9.04
N GLU A 593 -10.60 19.64 -9.12
CA GLU A 593 -11.61 19.42 -10.16
C GLU A 593 -12.83 20.35 -9.94
N GLN A 594 -13.26 20.54 -8.69
CA GLN A 594 -14.28 21.55 -8.34
C GLN A 594 -13.78 22.99 -8.62
N ASN A 595 -12.54 23.32 -8.24
CA ASN A 595 -11.93 24.61 -8.58
C ASN A 595 -11.84 24.85 -10.09
N LEU A 596 -11.74 23.81 -10.91
CA LEU A 596 -11.75 23.91 -12.37
C LEU A 596 -13.17 24.10 -12.93
N TYR A 597 -14.18 23.45 -12.36
CA TYR A 597 -15.58 23.70 -12.70
C TYR A 597 -15.97 25.17 -12.40
N GLU A 598 -15.59 25.70 -11.24
CA GLU A 598 -15.77 27.11 -10.88
C GLU A 598 -15.07 28.05 -11.88
N LYS A 599 -13.80 27.78 -12.23
CA LYS A 599 -13.03 28.58 -13.20
C LYS A 599 -13.57 28.52 -14.64
N GLU A 600 -14.22 27.43 -15.03
CA GLU A 600 -14.83 27.29 -16.37
C GLU A 600 -16.29 27.78 -16.41
N GLY A 601 -16.83 28.30 -15.30
CA GLY A 601 -18.18 28.87 -15.23
C GLY A 601 -19.29 27.81 -15.21
N LEU A 602 -19.00 26.60 -14.73
CA LEU A 602 -19.99 25.53 -14.60
C LEU A 602 -20.68 25.65 -13.24
N ASN A 603 -21.96 26.02 -13.23
CA ASN A 603 -22.78 26.15 -12.01
C ASN A 603 -23.15 24.77 -11.41
N ILE A 604 -22.15 24.05 -10.93
CA ILE A 604 -22.27 22.74 -10.28
C ILE A 604 -22.21 22.96 -8.77
N GLY A 605 -23.17 22.42 -8.02
CA GLY A 605 -23.14 22.48 -6.56
C GLY A 605 -21.89 21.80 -6.00
N ARG A 606 -21.25 22.40 -4.99
CA ARG A 606 -20.06 21.83 -4.34
C ARG A 606 -20.39 20.45 -3.76
N ILE A 607 -19.44 19.53 -3.90
CA ILE A 607 -19.61 18.13 -3.55
C ILE A 607 -18.77 17.85 -2.31
N GLU A 608 -19.48 17.64 -1.21
CA GLU A 608 -18.91 17.22 0.07
C GLU A 608 -18.18 15.88 -0.08
N PHE A 609 -16.97 15.83 0.48
CA PHE A 609 -16.16 14.65 0.61
C PHE A 609 -15.61 14.57 2.03
N ILE A 610 -15.15 13.38 2.44
CA ILE A 610 -14.55 13.17 3.76
C ILE A 610 -13.15 13.79 3.75
N ASP A 611 -13.02 14.98 4.31
CA ASP A 611 -11.70 15.54 4.63
C ASP A 611 -11.09 14.84 5.86
N ASN A 612 -9.77 14.93 5.95
CA ASN A 612 -8.95 14.34 6.99
C ASN A 612 -7.83 15.28 7.50
N THR A 613 -7.91 16.58 7.17
CA THR A 613 -7.07 17.64 7.76
C THR A 613 -7.05 17.56 9.29
N ASP A 614 -8.19 17.35 9.92
CA ASP A 614 -8.37 17.22 11.37
C ASP A 614 -7.64 15.99 11.99
N CYS A 615 -7.48 14.92 11.19
CA CYS A 615 -6.68 13.77 11.56
C CYS A 615 -5.18 14.04 11.37
N ILE A 616 -4.78 14.84 10.37
CA ILE A 616 -3.39 15.28 10.18
C ILE A 616 -2.96 16.24 11.29
N GLU A 617 -3.83 17.19 11.67
CA GLU A 617 -3.61 18.12 12.77
C GLU A 617 -3.38 17.40 14.11
N LEU A 618 -4.08 16.28 14.36
CA LEU A 618 -3.85 15.43 15.54
C LEU A 618 -2.41 14.89 15.62
N PHE A 619 -1.74 14.63 14.48
CA PHE A 619 -0.35 14.19 14.47
C PHE A 619 0.63 15.36 14.50
N GLU A 620 0.33 16.45 13.80
CA GLU A 620 1.31 17.50 13.47
C GLU A 620 1.25 18.79 14.29
N THR A 621 0.14 19.10 14.97
CA THR A 621 -0.08 20.40 15.63
C THR A 621 1.06 20.72 16.59
N LYS A 622 1.69 21.89 16.42
CA LYS A 622 2.89 22.24 17.17
C LYS A 622 2.63 22.24 18.69
N GLY A 623 3.36 21.39 19.43
CA GLY A 623 3.24 21.25 20.89
C GLY A 623 1.96 20.59 21.43
N LYS A 624 1.06 20.08 20.58
CA LYS A 624 -0.14 19.30 20.99
C LYS A 624 -0.40 18.04 20.17
N GLY A 625 0.17 17.97 18.97
CA GLY A 625 0.11 16.82 18.08
C GLY A 625 0.91 15.66 18.65
N LEU A 626 0.47 14.44 18.33
CA LEU A 626 1.00 13.22 18.93
C LEU A 626 2.50 13.00 18.68
N LEU A 627 3.05 13.49 17.56
CA LEU A 627 4.49 13.42 17.29
C LEU A 627 5.28 14.39 18.18
N ASP A 628 4.85 15.65 18.26
CA ASP A 628 5.48 16.68 19.09
C ASP A 628 5.44 16.31 20.59
N LEU A 629 4.33 15.74 21.09
CA LEU A 629 4.19 15.27 22.47
C LEU A 629 5.10 14.07 22.78
N LEU A 630 5.28 13.15 21.83
CA LEU A 630 6.18 12.00 21.98
C LEU A 630 7.65 12.42 22.00
N ASP A 631 7.99 13.39 21.16
CA ASP A 631 9.30 14.05 21.10
C ASP A 631 9.64 14.83 22.38
N GLU A 632 8.65 15.36 23.08
CA GLU A 632 8.85 16.00 24.39
C GLU A 632 9.05 14.98 25.51
N GLU A 633 8.23 13.91 25.57
CA GLU A 633 8.39 12.84 26.56
C GLU A 633 9.78 12.18 26.44
N ALA A 634 10.25 11.95 25.22
CA ALA A 634 11.57 11.37 24.94
C ALA A 634 12.76 12.23 25.41
N ARG A 635 12.55 13.52 25.74
CA ARG A 635 13.59 14.44 26.26
C ARG A 635 13.58 14.56 27.79
N LEU A 636 12.64 13.93 28.49
CA LEU A 636 12.59 13.98 29.95
C LEU A 636 13.71 13.12 30.57
N PRO A 637 14.21 13.44 31.78
CA PRO A 637 15.25 12.63 32.45
C PRO A 637 14.83 11.18 32.74
N THR A 638 13.52 10.95 32.87
CA THR A 638 12.90 9.64 33.10
C THR A 638 11.70 9.48 32.17
N PRO A 639 11.92 9.13 30.89
CA PRO A 639 10.85 9.04 29.88
C PRO A 639 9.88 7.90 30.22
N MET A 640 8.56 8.14 30.13
CA MET A 640 7.56 7.11 30.44
C MET A 640 6.38 7.11 29.46
N PHE A 641 6.17 5.99 28.77
CA PHE A 641 5.07 5.86 27.79
C PHE A 641 3.67 6.15 28.37
N ARG A 642 3.44 5.85 29.66
CA ARG A 642 2.18 6.16 30.34
C ARG A 642 1.94 7.66 30.52
N ASN A 643 3.00 8.45 30.68
CA ASN A 643 2.91 9.92 30.73
C ASN A 643 2.56 10.47 29.35
N PHE A 644 3.28 10.05 28.29
CA PHE A 644 2.92 10.37 26.90
C PHE A 644 1.45 10.06 26.60
N THR A 645 0.98 8.87 26.96
CA THR A 645 -0.41 8.44 26.69
C THR A 645 -1.43 9.31 27.43
N LYS A 646 -1.17 9.65 28.71
CA LYS A 646 -2.00 10.57 29.50
C LYS A 646 -1.98 12.00 28.96
N ARG A 647 -0.83 12.49 28.47
CA ARG A 647 -0.70 13.81 27.82
C ARG A 647 -1.42 13.87 26.48
N ALA A 648 -1.28 12.83 25.65
CA ALA A 648 -1.97 12.69 24.37
C ALA A 648 -3.50 12.76 24.54
N HIS A 649 -4.06 11.93 25.44
CA HIS A 649 -5.49 11.99 25.81
C HIS A 649 -5.87 13.29 26.53
N GLY A 650 -4.93 13.96 27.21
CA GLY A 650 -5.15 15.19 27.98
C GLY A 650 -5.30 16.44 27.12
N GLU A 651 -4.35 16.68 26.20
CA GLU A 651 -4.37 17.84 25.31
C GLU A 651 -5.46 17.72 24.22
N ASN A 652 -5.74 16.49 23.76
CA ASN A 652 -6.60 16.25 22.60
C ASN A 652 -8.03 15.81 22.97
N ARG A 653 -8.49 15.99 24.23
CA ARG A 653 -9.83 15.56 24.72
C ARG A 653 -11.03 15.96 23.85
N LYS A 654 -10.90 17.05 23.09
CA LYS A 654 -11.97 17.59 22.22
C LYS A 654 -11.91 17.05 20.78
N ASN A 655 -10.82 16.41 20.36
CA ASN A 655 -10.67 15.91 18.99
C ASN A 655 -11.36 14.54 18.86
N PHE A 656 -12.44 14.48 18.09
CA PHE A 656 -13.22 13.26 17.88
C PHE A 656 -12.45 12.13 17.18
N ARG A 657 -11.28 12.40 16.61
CA ARG A 657 -10.37 11.40 16.02
C ARG A 657 -9.65 10.56 17.07
N LEU A 658 -9.55 11.01 18.33
CA LEU A 658 -8.87 10.28 19.40
C LEU A 658 -9.84 9.78 20.48
N ASP A 659 -9.71 8.50 20.84
CA ASP A 659 -10.49 7.82 21.87
C ASP A 659 -9.58 6.92 22.75
N THR A 660 -10.09 6.49 23.91
CA THR A 660 -9.42 5.45 24.72
C THR A 660 -9.71 4.03 24.19
N PRO A 661 -8.81 3.05 24.40
CA PRO A 661 -8.94 1.68 23.87
C PRO A 661 -10.28 1.00 24.21
N ARG A 662 -10.87 1.28 25.39
CA ARG A 662 -12.15 0.73 25.86
C ARG A 662 -13.33 0.98 24.92
N LYS A 663 -13.31 2.06 24.13
CA LYS A 663 -14.37 2.38 23.16
C LYS A 663 -14.30 1.52 21.88
N SER A 664 -13.25 0.71 21.71
CA SER A 664 -13.08 -0.12 20.52
C SER A 664 -14.04 -1.30 20.47
N LYS A 665 -14.48 -1.68 19.26
CA LYS A 665 -15.37 -2.82 19.04
C LYS A 665 -14.69 -4.17 19.34
N VAL A 666 -13.36 -4.28 19.25
CA VAL A 666 -12.61 -5.53 19.44
C VAL A 666 -12.31 -5.78 20.93
N LYS A 667 -12.53 -7.02 21.41
CA LYS A 667 -12.38 -7.39 22.84
C LYS A 667 -10.99 -7.07 23.42
N ILE A 668 -9.92 -7.48 22.74
CA ILE A 668 -8.53 -7.32 23.20
C ILE A 668 -8.14 -5.84 23.44
N HIS A 669 -8.71 -4.90 22.67
CA HIS A 669 -8.49 -3.47 22.89
C HIS A 669 -9.21 -2.94 24.14
N ARG A 670 -10.31 -3.57 24.58
CA ARG A 670 -11.05 -3.14 25.79
C ARG A 670 -10.44 -3.63 27.10
N GLU A 671 -9.60 -4.67 27.00
CA GLU A 671 -8.81 -5.23 28.11
C GLU A 671 -7.53 -4.40 28.36
N MET A 672 -7.11 -3.60 27.37
CA MET A 672 -6.01 -2.62 27.49
C MET A 672 -6.41 -1.41 28.35
N ARG A 673 -5.47 -0.93 29.18
CA ARG A 673 -5.63 0.27 30.01
C ARG A 673 -5.61 1.55 29.19
N ASP A 674 -6.35 2.56 29.65
CA ASP A 674 -6.43 3.89 29.03
C ASP A 674 -5.09 4.65 29.02
N ASP A 675 -4.14 4.28 29.88
CA ASP A 675 -2.76 4.80 29.88
C ASP A 675 -1.73 3.93 29.15
N GLU A 676 -2.18 2.93 28.39
CA GLU A 676 -1.32 2.03 27.60
C GLU A 676 -1.67 1.98 26.09
N GLY A 677 -2.66 2.76 25.63
CA GLY A 677 -3.02 2.80 24.21
C GLY A 677 -3.81 4.02 23.73
N LEU A 678 -3.82 4.20 22.41
CA LEU A 678 -4.52 5.27 21.68
C LEU A 678 -5.44 4.63 20.61
N LEU A 679 -6.73 4.98 20.58
CA LEU A 679 -7.66 4.57 19.52
C LEU A 679 -7.87 5.76 18.56
N ILE A 680 -7.34 5.68 17.33
CA ILE A 680 -7.36 6.78 16.36
C ILE A 680 -8.26 6.44 15.17
N ARG A 681 -9.14 7.37 14.78
CA ARG A 681 -10.15 7.22 13.71
C ARG A 681 -9.63 7.74 12.36
N HIS A 682 -8.76 6.96 11.70
CA HIS A 682 -8.22 7.26 10.38
C HIS A 682 -9.29 7.24 9.26
N TYR A 683 -8.96 7.74 8.06
CA TYR A 683 -9.83 7.61 6.88
C TYR A 683 -10.25 6.16 6.56
N ALA A 684 -9.39 5.18 6.88
CA ALA A 684 -9.65 3.76 6.67
C ALA A 684 -10.31 3.05 7.88
N GLY A 685 -10.66 3.78 8.95
CA GLY A 685 -11.31 3.26 10.15
C GLY A 685 -10.50 3.41 11.44
N SER A 686 -11.04 2.89 12.55
CA SER A 686 -10.43 3.04 13.88
C SER A 686 -9.32 2.01 14.14
N VAL A 687 -8.09 2.47 14.36
CA VAL A 687 -6.92 1.65 14.71
C VAL A 687 -6.53 1.88 16.17
N CYS A 688 -6.25 0.80 16.90
CA CYS A 688 -5.79 0.87 18.29
C CYS A 688 -4.28 0.60 18.36
N TYR A 689 -3.52 1.54 18.91
CA TYR A 689 -2.07 1.46 19.05
C TYR A 689 -1.68 1.21 20.51
N GLU A 690 -0.75 0.28 20.76
CA GLU A 690 -0.14 0.08 22.09
C GLU A 690 1.04 1.03 22.26
N THR A 691 0.99 1.92 23.26
CA THR A 691 2.00 2.95 23.45
C THR A 691 3.25 2.48 24.18
N ARG A 692 3.24 1.26 24.76
CA ARG A 692 4.28 0.72 25.65
C ARG A 692 5.72 0.99 25.19
N ASN A 693 6.00 0.74 23.91
CA ASN A 693 7.33 0.89 23.33
C ASN A 693 7.51 2.16 22.47
N PHE A 694 6.54 3.08 22.44
CA PHE A 694 6.60 4.27 21.56
C PHE A 694 7.81 5.17 21.85
N VAL A 695 8.12 5.41 23.13
CA VAL A 695 9.21 6.33 23.49
C VAL A 695 10.58 5.71 23.17
N GLU A 696 10.77 4.40 23.43
CA GLU A 696 11.96 3.65 23.00
C GLU A 696 12.13 3.65 21.47
N LYS A 697 11.05 3.45 20.72
CA LYS A 697 11.07 3.35 19.26
C LYS A 697 11.21 4.70 18.53
N ASN A 698 10.80 5.79 19.16
CA ASN A 698 11.04 7.15 18.65
C ASN A 698 12.47 7.64 18.95
N ASN A 699 13.11 7.08 19.98
CA ASN A 699 14.43 7.45 20.46
C ASN A 699 15.54 6.54 19.89
N ASP A 700 15.79 6.61 18.59
CA ASP A 700 16.97 6.01 17.93
C ASP A 700 18.29 6.77 18.25
N GLN A 701 18.45 7.24 19.50
CA GLN A 701 19.66 7.93 19.94
C GLN A 701 20.82 6.94 20.17
N LEU A 702 21.74 6.90 19.22
CA LEU A 702 23.06 6.30 19.44
C LEU A 702 23.89 7.17 20.39
N TYR A 703 24.67 6.55 21.28
CA TYR A 703 25.62 7.27 22.11
C TYR A 703 26.85 7.67 21.28
N ASN A 704 27.30 8.93 21.38
CA ASN A 704 28.49 9.44 20.70
C ASN A 704 29.77 8.61 20.99
N SER A 705 29.85 7.92 22.14
CA SER A 705 30.93 6.97 22.43
C SER A 705 30.91 5.71 21.55
N LEU A 706 29.74 5.28 21.09
CA LEU A 706 29.58 4.17 20.14
C LEU A 706 29.83 4.63 18.70
N GLU A 707 29.55 5.89 18.35
CA GLU A 707 29.96 6.47 17.07
C GLU A 707 31.48 6.58 16.97
N ILE A 708 32.15 7.13 18.00
CA ILE A 708 33.62 7.21 18.09
C ILE A 708 34.27 5.81 18.08
N LEU A 709 33.63 4.80 18.67
CA LEU A 709 34.09 3.40 18.57
C LEU A 709 34.06 2.91 17.12
N ILE A 710 33.02 3.24 16.35
CA ILE A 710 32.92 2.85 14.93
C ILE A 710 33.93 3.61 14.06
N GLU A 711 34.28 4.86 14.41
CA GLU A 711 35.38 5.61 13.78
C GLU A 711 36.76 4.92 13.92
N GLN A 712 36.91 3.97 14.88
CA GLN A 712 38.13 3.17 15.07
C GLN A 712 38.14 1.86 14.24
N SER A 713 37.12 1.59 13.42
CA SER A 713 37.07 0.37 12.60
C SER A 713 38.21 0.30 11.57
N THR A 714 38.83 -0.88 11.49
CA THR A 714 39.80 -1.24 10.44
C THR A 714 39.19 -1.34 9.04
N PHE A 715 37.87 -1.24 8.88
CA PHE A 715 37.21 -1.16 7.58
C PHE A 715 36.90 0.31 7.21
N PRO A 716 37.64 0.94 6.28
CA PRO A 716 37.47 2.35 5.95
C PRO A 716 36.05 2.69 5.45
N LEU A 717 35.39 1.71 4.81
CA LEU A 717 34.02 1.86 4.35
C LEU A 717 33.06 2.07 5.53
N LEU A 718 33.16 1.31 6.63
CA LEU A 718 32.33 1.48 7.82
C LEU A 718 32.56 2.86 8.47
N VAL A 719 33.82 3.29 8.58
CA VAL A 719 34.17 4.63 9.08
C VAL A 719 33.54 5.73 8.21
N SER A 720 33.54 5.56 6.87
CA SER A 720 32.96 6.53 5.94
C SER A 720 31.44 6.71 6.10
N LEU A 721 30.71 5.64 6.47
CA LEU A 721 29.26 5.67 6.68
C LEU A 721 28.83 6.58 7.84
N PHE A 722 29.68 6.68 8.87
CA PHE A 722 29.42 7.52 10.04
C PHE A 722 29.97 8.93 9.83
N THR A 723 31.24 9.06 9.44
CA THR A 723 31.93 10.35 9.25
C THR A 723 31.27 11.27 8.22
N SER A 724 30.72 10.72 7.12
CA SER A 724 30.00 11.50 6.07
C SER A 724 28.79 12.29 6.59
N SER A 725 28.30 11.97 7.80
CA SER A 725 27.16 12.66 8.43
C SER A 725 27.54 14.00 9.06
N SER A 726 28.83 14.27 9.26
CA SER A 726 29.34 15.39 10.06
C SER A 726 30.03 16.50 9.26
N SER A 727 30.24 16.30 7.95
CA SER A 727 30.94 17.22 7.04
C SER A 727 30.14 18.45 6.59
N GLY A 728 29.14 18.90 7.38
CA GLY A 728 28.11 19.83 6.92
C GLY A 728 27.60 20.87 7.92
N ALA A 729 28.17 20.99 9.12
CA ALA A 729 27.84 22.06 10.07
C ALA A 729 29.02 22.35 11.04
N ASN A 730 29.12 23.59 11.52
CA ASN A 730 30.20 24.02 12.41
C ASN A 730 30.23 23.23 13.73
N ARG A 731 31.38 22.63 14.05
CA ARG A 731 31.68 21.87 15.28
C ARG A 731 31.69 22.72 16.58
N THR A 732 31.21 23.96 16.54
CA THR A 732 31.40 24.99 17.60
C THR A 732 30.21 25.19 18.55
N ASN A 733 29.17 24.35 18.49
CA ASN A 733 28.07 24.39 19.45
C ASN A 733 27.65 22.99 19.93
N ASN A 734 27.96 22.65 21.18
CA ASN A 734 27.60 21.40 21.87
C ASN A 734 26.09 21.29 22.23
N LYS A 735 25.21 21.77 21.34
CA LYS A 735 23.76 21.58 21.39
C LYS A 735 23.24 21.16 20.01
N LEU A 736 23.76 20.03 19.50
CA LEU A 736 23.07 19.24 18.49
C LEU A 736 21.67 18.91 19.02
N LYS A 737 20.63 19.47 18.40
CA LYS A 737 19.25 19.03 18.63
C LYS A 737 19.12 17.65 18.00
N THR A 738 19.26 16.60 18.80
CA THR A 738 18.99 15.22 18.37
C THR A 738 17.57 15.14 17.82
N GLN A 739 17.45 14.71 16.55
CA GLN A 739 16.17 14.60 15.86
C GLN A 739 15.64 13.18 16.06
N SER A 740 14.39 13.07 16.54
CA SER A 740 13.73 11.78 16.71
C SER A 740 13.36 11.13 15.37
N VAL A 741 12.98 9.85 15.41
CA VAL A 741 12.44 9.14 14.24
C VAL A 741 11.19 9.84 13.72
N GLY A 742 10.26 10.23 14.60
CA GLY A 742 9.03 10.94 14.25
C GLY A 742 9.28 12.30 13.59
N SER A 743 10.19 13.11 14.14
CA SER A 743 10.57 14.41 13.55
C SER A 743 11.30 14.25 12.21
N LYS A 744 12.21 13.28 12.08
CA LYS A 744 12.89 12.99 10.80
C LYS A 744 11.88 12.57 9.74
N PHE A 745 10.94 11.71 10.10
CA PHE A 745 9.89 11.23 9.20
C PHE A 745 8.92 12.34 8.77
N LYS A 746 8.49 13.21 9.70
CA LYS A 746 7.64 14.39 9.43
C LYS A 746 8.23 15.26 8.32
N LEU A 747 9.52 15.61 8.40
CA LEU A 747 10.20 16.40 7.37
C LEU A 747 10.34 15.65 6.04
N GLN A 748 10.75 14.37 6.07
CA GLN A 748 10.90 13.56 4.86
C GLN A 748 9.58 13.42 4.09
N LEU A 749 8.46 13.26 4.81
CA LEU A 749 7.13 13.14 4.22
C LEU A 749 6.64 14.47 3.62
N SER A 750 6.82 15.60 4.31
CA SER A 750 6.45 16.91 3.75
C SER A 750 7.21 17.22 2.45
N ALA A 751 8.53 16.98 2.41
CA ALA A 751 9.32 17.16 1.21
C ALA A 751 8.88 16.23 0.04
N LEU A 752 8.35 15.03 0.34
CA LEU A 752 7.74 14.15 -0.66
C LEU A 752 6.40 14.71 -1.17
N ILE A 753 5.53 15.21 -0.29
CA ILE A 753 4.24 15.80 -0.66
C ILE A 753 4.44 17.06 -1.53
N GLU A 754 5.34 17.97 -1.15
CA GLU A 754 5.71 19.15 -1.96
C GLU A 754 6.22 18.75 -3.35
N LYS A 755 7.09 17.72 -3.41
CA LYS A 755 7.60 17.17 -4.67
C LYS A 755 6.45 16.65 -5.53
N LEU A 756 5.49 15.92 -4.96
CA LEU A 756 4.30 15.41 -5.68
C LEU A 756 3.36 16.54 -6.15
N GLN A 757 3.10 17.55 -5.32
CA GLN A 757 2.31 18.74 -5.70
C GLN A 757 2.91 19.46 -6.92
N SER A 758 4.24 19.48 -7.05
CA SER A 758 4.95 20.04 -8.23
C SER A 758 4.86 19.18 -9.52
N THR A 759 4.16 18.04 -9.50
CA THR A 759 4.09 17.08 -10.61
C THR A 759 2.66 16.77 -11.07
N GLY A 760 2.48 16.36 -12.32
CA GLY A 760 1.24 15.73 -12.75
C GLY A 760 1.12 14.34 -12.11
N THR A 761 0.04 14.05 -11.40
CA THR A 761 -0.10 12.80 -10.65
C THR A 761 -1.16 11.88 -11.26
N HIS A 762 -0.83 10.60 -11.35
CA HIS A 762 -1.75 9.51 -11.67
C HIS A 762 -1.83 8.55 -10.48
N PHE A 763 -3.02 8.06 -10.17
CA PHE A 763 -3.24 7.17 -9.03
C PHE A 763 -3.62 5.76 -9.48
N VAL A 764 -2.95 4.77 -8.89
CA VAL A 764 -3.26 3.35 -9.05
C VAL A 764 -3.67 2.78 -7.69
N ARG A 765 -4.97 2.52 -7.53
CA ARG A 765 -5.53 1.90 -6.32
C ARG A 765 -5.50 0.38 -6.48
N CYS A 766 -4.50 -0.25 -5.88
CA CYS A 766 -4.39 -1.71 -5.85
C CYS A 766 -5.25 -2.29 -4.72
N ILE A 767 -6.01 -3.34 -5.02
CA ILE A 767 -7.03 -3.93 -4.15
C ILE A 767 -6.73 -5.42 -3.97
N LYS A 768 -6.82 -5.91 -2.73
CA LYS A 768 -6.79 -7.36 -2.43
C LYS A 768 -8.20 -7.94 -2.63
N PRO A 769 -8.41 -8.91 -3.52
CA PRO A 769 -9.76 -9.47 -3.74
C PRO A 769 -10.23 -10.38 -2.60
N ASN A 770 -9.32 -10.95 -1.79
CA ASN A 770 -9.66 -11.76 -0.63
C ASN A 770 -8.55 -11.71 0.43
N ASN A 771 -8.89 -11.97 1.70
CA ASN A 771 -7.91 -11.95 2.80
C ASN A 771 -7.02 -13.20 2.85
N ARG A 772 -7.46 -14.31 2.24
CA ARG A 772 -6.77 -15.62 2.27
C ARG A 772 -5.64 -15.75 1.23
N MET A 773 -5.47 -14.75 0.37
CA MET A 773 -4.51 -14.71 -0.74
C MET A 773 -4.69 -15.85 -1.76
N ILE A 774 -5.91 -16.37 -1.89
CA ILE A 774 -6.28 -17.43 -2.82
C ILE A 774 -6.42 -16.84 -4.24
N PRO A 775 -5.81 -17.42 -5.28
CA PRO A 775 -6.00 -16.97 -6.67
C PRO A 775 -7.46 -17.01 -7.12
N TRP A 776 -7.87 -16.01 -7.90
CA TRP A 776 -9.20 -15.88 -8.52
C TRP A 776 -10.41 -15.87 -7.57
N HIS A 777 -10.21 -15.80 -6.25
CA HIS A 777 -11.29 -15.70 -5.28
C HIS A 777 -11.61 -14.23 -4.92
N PHE A 778 -12.88 -13.85 -4.97
CA PHE A 778 -13.36 -12.47 -4.80
C PHE A 778 -14.35 -12.37 -3.62
N GLU A 779 -13.94 -11.75 -2.52
CA GLU A 779 -14.72 -11.50 -1.30
C GLU A 779 -15.34 -10.09 -1.39
N GLY A 780 -16.62 -10.00 -1.77
CA GLY A 780 -17.26 -8.75 -2.19
C GLY A 780 -17.25 -7.62 -1.15
N SER A 781 -17.57 -7.94 0.11
CA SER A 781 -17.46 -7.01 1.25
C SER A 781 -16.03 -6.48 1.45
N VAL A 782 -15.02 -7.35 1.36
CA VAL A 782 -13.60 -6.99 1.53
C VAL A 782 -13.12 -6.04 0.43
N VAL A 783 -13.56 -6.27 -0.81
CA VAL A 783 -13.28 -5.36 -1.94
C VAL A 783 -14.01 -4.02 -1.76
N LEU A 784 -15.29 -4.05 -1.37
CA LEU A 784 -16.09 -2.83 -1.17
C LEU A 784 -15.49 -1.90 -0.12
N THR A 785 -15.11 -2.43 1.06
CA THR A 785 -14.47 -1.61 2.10
C THR A 785 -13.16 -0.98 1.62
N GLN A 786 -12.33 -1.71 0.86
CA GLN A 786 -11.10 -1.12 0.28
C GLN A 786 -11.40 -0.02 -0.74
N LEU A 787 -12.43 -0.14 -1.57
CA LEU A 787 -12.85 0.90 -2.52
C LEU A 787 -13.37 2.15 -1.80
N GLN A 788 -14.15 1.97 -0.74
CA GLN A 788 -14.64 3.05 0.13
C GLN A 788 -13.46 3.77 0.81
N CYS A 789 -12.57 3.05 1.47
CA CYS A 789 -11.37 3.62 2.10
C CYS A 789 -10.43 4.30 1.08
N ALA A 790 -10.31 3.80 -0.15
CA ALA A 790 -9.54 4.46 -1.21
C ALA A 790 -10.16 5.79 -1.70
N GLY A 791 -11.34 6.17 -1.21
CA GLY A 791 -12.07 7.38 -1.60
C GLY A 791 -12.88 7.23 -2.90
N MET A 792 -13.03 6.02 -3.45
CA MET A 792 -13.69 5.83 -4.74
C MET A 792 -15.18 6.16 -4.70
N ALA A 793 -15.83 6.01 -3.54
CA ALA A 793 -17.20 6.48 -3.31
C ALA A 793 -17.36 7.99 -3.61
N SER A 794 -16.50 8.83 -3.02
CA SER A 794 -16.51 10.29 -3.23
C SER A 794 -16.14 10.67 -4.68
N VAL A 795 -15.21 9.93 -5.32
CA VAL A 795 -14.90 10.10 -6.74
C VAL A 795 -16.12 9.79 -7.62
N LEU A 796 -16.80 8.65 -7.40
CA LEU A 796 -18.00 8.30 -8.16
C LEU A 796 -19.09 9.38 -8.05
N LYS A 797 -19.35 9.88 -6.83
CA LYS A 797 -20.31 10.96 -6.58
C LYS A 797 -19.91 12.27 -7.31
N LEU A 798 -18.62 12.61 -7.32
CA LEU A 798 -18.08 13.74 -8.10
C LEU A 798 -18.23 13.55 -9.62
N MET A 799 -18.03 12.34 -10.15
CA MET A 799 -18.17 12.04 -11.58
C MET A 799 -19.64 11.92 -12.02
N GLN A 800 -20.55 11.49 -11.14
CA GLN A 800 -21.99 11.43 -11.39
C GLN A 800 -22.61 12.83 -11.46
N ASN A 801 -22.32 13.66 -10.45
CA ASN A 801 -22.88 15.01 -10.35
C ASN A 801 -22.14 16.03 -11.24
N GLY A 802 -20.83 15.87 -11.43
CA GLY A 802 -19.99 16.67 -12.34
C GLY A 802 -20.04 16.20 -13.80
N PHE A 803 -18.94 16.42 -14.54
CA PHE A 803 -18.81 16.08 -15.96
C PHE A 803 -17.44 15.42 -16.24
N PRO A 804 -17.34 14.07 -16.19
CA PRO A 804 -16.07 13.35 -16.21
C PRO A 804 -15.32 13.46 -17.55
N SER A 805 -16.05 13.64 -18.66
CA SER A 805 -15.47 13.74 -20.01
C SER A 805 -15.43 15.19 -20.47
N ARG A 806 -14.31 15.61 -21.08
CA ARG A 806 -14.10 17.00 -21.50
C ARG A 806 -13.17 17.13 -22.69
N THR A 807 -13.41 18.10 -23.57
CA THR A 807 -12.58 18.37 -24.76
C THR A 807 -12.46 19.87 -25.01
N PRO A 808 -11.24 20.43 -25.18
CA PRO A 808 -11.04 21.82 -25.57
C PRO A 808 -11.67 22.13 -26.94
N PHE A 809 -12.25 23.32 -27.12
CA PHE A 809 -12.95 23.68 -28.37
C PHE A 809 -12.08 23.50 -29.62
N GLY A 810 -10.80 23.92 -29.58
CA GLY A 810 -9.87 23.76 -30.69
C GLY A 810 -9.57 22.28 -31.05
N MET A 811 -9.45 21.39 -30.05
CA MET A 811 -9.22 19.96 -30.30
C MET A 811 -10.44 19.29 -30.96
N LEU A 812 -11.64 19.64 -30.50
CA LEU A 812 -12.90 19.17 -31.10
C LEU A 812 -13.03 19.65 -32.54
N TYR A 813 -12.72 20.93 -32.80
CA TYR A 813 -12.72 21.53 -34.12
C TYR A 813 -11.74 20.81 -35.07
N SER A 814 -10.46 20.71 -34.71
CA SER A 814 -9.44 20.05 -35.55
C SER A 814 -9.71 18.57 -35.82
N SER A 815 -10.44 17.89 -34.94
CA SER A 815 -10.82 16.47 -35.11
C SER A 815 -11.93 16.24 -36.14
N TYR A 816 -12.71 17.28 -36.48
CA TYR A 816 -13.84 17.18 -37.41
C TYR A 816 -13.75 18.15 -38.61
N GLN A 817 -12.78 19.09 -38.63
CA GLN A 817 -12.61 20.07 -39.69
C GLN A 817 -12.49 19.45 -41.10
N SER A 818 -11.84 18.28 -41.21
CA SER A 818 -11.69 17.51 -42.46
C SER A 818 -13.01 17.00 -43.04
N ASN A 819 -14.06 16.88 -42.23
CA ASN A 819 -15.34 16.27 -42.60
C ASN A 819 -16.44 17.32 -42.78
N LEU A 820 -16.08 18.62 -42.79
CA LEU A 820 -17.00 19.74 -42.80
C LEU A 820 -16.86 20.58 -44.10
N PRO A 821 -17.95 21.19 -44.60
CA PRO A 821 -17.87 22.11 -45.73
C PRO A 821 -16.99 23.33 -45.42
N PRO A 822 -16.33 23.95 -46.41
CA PRO A 822 -15.44 25.10 -46.21
C PRO A 822 -16.06 26.24 -45.38
N LYS A 823 -17.37 26.49 -45.55
CA LYS A 823 -18.13 27.54 -44.87
C LYS A 823 -18.39 27.27 -43.37
N LEU A 824 -18.16 26.04 -42.91
CA LEU A 824 -18.18 25.61 -41.51
C LEU A 824 -16.77 25.41 -40.95
N ALA A 825 -15.84 24.92 -41.79
CA ALA A 825 -14.41 24.81 -41.53
C ALA A 825 -13.66 26.16 -41.50
N SER A 826 -14.39 27.29 -41.45
CA SER A 826 -13.88 28.66 -41.26
C SER A 826 -14.49 29.38 -40.05
N MET A 827 -15.09 28.64 -39.10
CA MET A 827 -15.79 29.23 -37.94
C MET A 827 -14.95 29.18 -36.66
N GLU A 828 -15.21 30.12 -35.73
CA GLU A 828 -14.62 30.09 -34.39
C GLU A 828 -14.93 28.74 -33.69
N PRO A 829 -13.94 28.01 -33.15
CA PRO A 829 -14.14 26.68 -32.58
C PRO A 829 -15.26 26.57 -31.53
N ARG A 830 -15.48 27.61 -30.72
CA ARG A 830 -16.55 27.65 -29.71
C ARG A 830 -17.94 27.77 -30.33
N LEU A 831 -18.10 28.65 -31.33
CA LEU A 831 -19.35 28.79 -32.08
C LEU A 831 -19.66 27.53 -32.89
N PHE A 832 -18.66 26.95 -33.58
CA PHE A 832 -18.80 25.69 -34.30
C PHE A 832 -19.33 24.57 -33.37
N SER A 833 -18.70 24.40 -32.20
CA SER A 833 -19.08 23.37 -31.23
C SER A 833 -20.52 23.55 -30.74
N LYS A 834 -20.95 24.80 -30.48
CA LYS A 834 -22.34 25.12 -30.12
C LYS A 834 -23.35 24.75 -31.22
N CYS A 835 -22.98 24.93 -32.49
CA CYS A 835 -23.84 24.57 -33.62
C CYS A 835 -23.96 23.05 -33.78
N LEU A 836 -22.83 22.33 -33.70
CA LEU A 836 -22.75 20.89 -33.91
C LEU A 836 -23.65 20.11 -32.94
N PHE A 837 -23.54 20.40 -31.64
CA PHE A 837 -24.28 19.68 -30.58
C PHE A 837 -25.79 19.92 -30.71
N ARG A 838 -26.20 21.14 -31.05
CA ARG A 838 -27.61 21.50 -31.26
C ARG A 838 -28.21 20.87 -32.52
N ALA A 839 -27.39 20.56 -33.53
CA ALA A 839 -27.81 19.81 -34.70
C ALA A 839 -27.86 18.29 -34.47
N LEU A 840 -27.01 17.75 -33.59
CA LEU A 840 -27.12 16.37 -33.12
C LEU A 840 -28.38 16.16 -32.26
N GLY A 841 -28.86 17.22 -31.61
CA GLY A 841 -30.06 17.16 -30.75
C GLY A 841 -29.77 16.58 -29.36
N LEU A 842 -28.52 16.66 -28.90
CA LEU A 842 -28.13 16.26 -27.55
C LEU A 842 -28.87 17.12 -26.50
N ASP A 843 -29.19 16.51 -25.36
CA ASP A 843 -29.82 17.21 -24.24
C ASP A 843 -28.84 18.18 -23.57
N GLN A 844 -29.33 19.36 -23.16
CA GLN A 844 -28.57 20.32 -22.36
C GLN A 844 -28.23 19.81 -20.95
N HIS A 845 -28.87 18.72 -20.49
CA HIS A 845 -28.47 17.99 -19.28
C HIS A 845 -27.26 17.06 -19.49
N ASP A 846 -26.99 16.62 -20.73
CA ASP A 846 -25.90 15.69 -21.06
C ASP A 846 -24.52 16.37 -21.22
N PHE A 847 -24.49 17.67 -21.51
CA PHE A 847 -23.26 18.42 -21.75
C PHE A 847 -23.37 19.89 -21.32
N GLN A 848 -22.24 20.50 -20.96
CA GLN A 848 -22.16 21.92 -20.59
C GLN A 848 -20.99 22.61 -21.30
N PHE A 849 -21.20 23.86 -21.73
CA PHE A 849 -20.15 24.68 -22.34
C PHE A 849 -19.45 25.54 -21.29
N GLY A 850 -18.18 25.23 -21.02
CA GLY A 850 -17.31 26.09 -20.23
C GLY A 850 -16.79 27.29 -21.02
N LEU A 851 -15.78 27.97 -20.46
CA LEU A 851 -15.05 29.06 -21.11
C LEU A 851 -14.13 28.54 -22.23
N THR A 852 -13.36 27.48 -21.97
CA THR A 852 -12.33 26.95 -22.90
C THR A 852 -12.63 25.54 -23.41
N ARG A 853 -13.60 24.81 -22.83
CA ARG A 853 -13.89 23.41 -23.13
C ARG A 853 -15.38 23.10 -23.21
N VAL A 854 -15.71 21.99 -23.87
CA VAL A 854 -16.99 21.29 -23.67
C VAL A 854 -16.80 20.22 -22.59
N PHE A 855 -17.80 20.08 -21.74
CA PHE A 855 -17.90 19.09 -20.66
C PHE A 855 -19.10 18.18 -20.92
N PHE A 856 -18.99 16.89 -20.61
CA PHE A 856 -19.97 15.84 -20.90
C PHE A 856 -20.20 14.95 -19.67
N LYS A 857 -21.45 14.49 -19.51
CA LYS A 857 -21.82 13.45 -18.55
C LYS A 857 -21.19 12.10 -18.90
N ALA A 858 -21.25 11.16 -17.94
CA ALA A 858 -20.82 9.78 -18.12
C ALA A 858 -21.48 9.15 -19.36
N GLY A 859 -20.74 8.32 -20.11
CA GLY A 859 -21.15 7.73 -21.39
C GLY A 859 -21.28 8.69 -22.58
N LYS A 860 -21.71 9.94 -22.35
CA LYS A 860 -22.18 10.86 -23.40
C LYS A 860 -21.12 11.33 -24.39
N PHE A 861 -19.85 11.43 -23.98
CA PHE A 861 -18.77 11.67 -24.93
C PHE A 861 -18.56 10.49 -25.91
N SER A 862 -18.68 9.25 -25.42
CA SER A 862 -18.55 8.05 -26.26
C SER A 862 -19.75 7.86 -27.18
N GLU A 863 -20.95 8.25 -26.73
CA GLU A 863 -22.14 8.35 -27.59
C GLU A 863 -21.95 9.37 -28.71
N PHE A 864 -21.47 10.58 -28.38
CA PHE A 864 -21.13 11.62 -29.35
C PHE A 864 -20.04 11.20 -30.34
N ASP A 865 -18.93 10.61 -29.88
CA ASP A 865 -17.84 10.10 -30.73
C ASP A 865 -18.31 8.95 -31.63
N ARG A 866 -19.30 8.16 -31.20
CA ARG A 866 -19.98 7.16 -32.04
C ARG A 866 -20.86 7.80 -33.10
N MET A 867 -21.72 8.76 -32.74
CA MET A 867 -22.60 9.47 -33.69
C MET A 867 -21.79 10.20 -34.78
N MET A 868 -20.69 10.84 -34.40
CA MET A 868 -19.79 11.54 -35.32
C MET A 868 -18.95 10.61 -36.23
N ARG A 869 -19.04 9.29 -36.04
CA ARG A 869 -18.40 8.24 -36.88
C ARG A 869 -19.40 7.42 -37.70
N GLN A 870 -20.69 7.76 -37.66
CA GLN A 870 -21.72 7.17 -38.54
C GLN A 870 -21.61 7.72 -39.97
N ASP A 871 -22.40 7.17 -40.88
CA ASP A 871 -22.19 7.30 -42.32
C ASP A 871 -22.13 8.75 -42.84
N PRO A 872 -21.40 9.01 -43.95
CA PRO A 872 -21.26 10.34 -44.54
C PRO A 872 -22.59 11.05 -44.85
N GLU A 873 -23.67 10.29 -45.07
CA GLU A 873 -25.01 10.85 -45.31
C GLU A 873 -25.65 11.43 -44.04
N SER A 874 -25.46 10.78 -42.89
CA SER A 874 -25.88 11.32 -41.59
C SER A 874 -25.16 12.65 -41.29
N ILE A 875 -23.87 12.74 -41.62
CA ILE A 875 -23.08 13.97 -41.50
C ILE A 875 -23.60 15.07 -42.46
N LYS A 876 -23.92 14.74 -43.73
CA LYS A 876 -24.55 15.69 -44.68
C LYS A 876 -25.89 16.22 -44.15
N SER A 877 -26.75 15.36 -43.61
CA SER A 877 -28.03 15.75 -43.00
C SER A 877 -27.83 16.70 -41.80
N LEU A 878 -26.84 16.39 -40.96
CA LEU A 878 -26.44 17.21 -39.81
C LEU A 878 -25.99 18.62 -40.24
N ILE A 879 -25.14 18.69 -41.27
CA ILE A 879 -24.63 19.94 -41.87
C ILE A 879 -25.79 20.84 -42.34
N THR A 880 -26.81 20.27 -42.98
CA THR A 880 -27.99 21.03 -43.43
C THR A 880 -28.77 21.62 -42.25
N ARG A 881 -28.97 20.85 -41.17
CA ARG A 881 -29.58 21.34 -39.91
C ARG A 881 -28.75 22.45 -39.26
N VAL A 882 -27.42 22.30 -39.22
CA VAL A 882 -26.48 23.33 -38.73
C VAL A 882 -26.63 24.64 -39.51
N ASN A 883 -26.61 24.57 -40.84
CA ASN A 883 -26.66 25.75 -41.71
C ASN A 883 -27.99 26.53 -41.56
N TYR A 884 -29.12 25.83 -41.53
CA TYR A 884 -30.44 26.47 -41.30
C TYR A 884 -30.47 27.21 -39.95
N TRP A 885 -29.97 26.58 -38.88
CA TRP A 885 -29.90 27.22 -37.57
C TRP A 885 -28.95 28.43 -37.54
N LEU A 886 -27.79 28.35 -38.18
CA LEU A 886 -26.81 29.44 -38.28
C LEU A 886 -27.38 30.68 -38.96
N VAL A 887 -28.12 30.53 -40.06
CA VAL A 887 -28.78 31.66 -40.74
C VAL A 887 -29.80 32.32 -39.81
N LYS A 888 -30.66 31.51 -39.17
CA LYS A 888 -31.67 31.99 -38.21
C LYS A 888 -31.05 32.66 -36.97
N GLY A 889 -29.91 32.17 -36.51
CA GLY A 889 -29.13 32.73 -35.39
C GLY A 889 -28.49 34.07 -35.75
N ARG A 890 -27.76 34.14 -36.87
CA ARG A 890 -27.14 35.40 -37.36
C ARG A 890 -28.19 36.46 -37.66
N TRP A 891 -29.33 36.09 -38.23
CA TRP A 891 -30.45 37.02 -38.45
C TRP A 891 -30.97 37.61 -37.14
N LYS A 892 -31.26 36.78 -36.13
CA LYS A 892 -31.65 37.27 -34.79
C LYS A 892 -30.56 38.14 -34.14
N GLN A 893 -29.29 37.83 -34.35
CA GLN A 893 -28.18 38.61 -33.79
C GLN A 893 -28.06 39.98 -34.47
N ALA A 894 -28.29 40.08 -35.78
CA ALA A 894 -28.40 41.35 -36.50
C ALA A 894 -29.63 42.17 -36.06
N GLN A 895 -30.80 41.53 -35.93
CA GLN A 895 -32.02 42.16 -35.39
C GLN A 895 -31.78 42.72 -33.97
N TYR A 896 -31.11 41.97 -33.09
CA TYR A 896 -30.80 42.41 -31.73
C TYR A 896 -29.76 43.55 -31.70
N ALA A 897 -28.76 43.52 -32.58
CA ALA A 897 -27.76 44.60 -32.69
C ALA A 897 -28.42 45.91 -33.16
N VAL A 898 -29.26 45.84 -34.20
CA VAL A 898 -30.06 46.99 -34.69
C VAL A 898 -30.99 47.51 -33.60
N TRP A 899 -31.71 46.63 -32.89
CA TRP A 899 -32.56 47.01 -31.76
C TRP A 899 -31.78 47.65 -30.62
N SER A 900 -30.57 47.15 -30.30
CA SER A 900 -29.73 47.72 -29.25
C SER A 900 -29.20 49.10 -29.62
N VAL A 901 -28.85 49.34 -30.89
CA VAL A 901 -28.47 50.68 -31.38
C VAL A 901 -29.66 51.63 -31.33
N ILE A 902 -30.84 51.22 -31.81
CA ILE A 902 -32.09 52.01 -31.75
C ILE A 902 -32.49 52.34 -30.30
N LYS A 903 -32.15 51.47 -29.33
CA LYS A 903 -32.41 51.67 -27.89
C LYS A 903 -31.25 52.37 -27.15
N SER A 904 -30.23 52.81 -27.87
CA SER A 904 -29.09 53.60 -27.35
C SER A 904 -29.02 55.00 -27.99
N LEU A 905 -30.01 55.31 -28.84
CA LEU A 905 -30.37 56.61 -29.38
C LEU A 905 -31.62 57.13 -28.65
#